data_AF-A0A3D2PE90-F1
#
_entry.id   AF-A0A3D2PE90-F1
#
_cell.length_a   1.000
_cell.length_b   1.000
_cell.length_c   1.000
_cell.angle_alpha   90.00
_cell.angle_beta   90.00
_cell.angle_gamma   90.00
#
_symmetry.space_group_name_H-M   'P 1'
#
loop_
_entity.id
_entity.type
_entity.pdbx_description
1 polymer ?
#
loop_
_entity_poly.entity_id
_entity_poly.type
_entity_poly.pdbx_seq_one_letter_code
_entity_poly.pdbx_strand_id
1 'polypeptide(L)'
;IDALSGDLHLLLFQPGVLLSPYSVLPCNTPINRTNVVYAPHFYPNFTDYNISGYEPLLQRYLTEATTHQTPVFIGEFGKNWNATNDGNLFLESEYQKTEKETMQLFDNAKISYTRPWFSDDNSKVTDEWNWALIKGTSGLSGIERKFIVDYLARPFPQCTAGTLSSFVFDIDTKDYSMSYTPDTGNTDIFIPRTRHYPWGFKVIHSKGITLKDDPSQFTGLNVLENPGAVDSNKFSWNEASGTLRITEWLTGESVTVEIKPLTETMTLVYPSGPVFEGDLIVSPGTEYVIRNMTYQINGNLTVEKGAKLTVENSTLTVKMRYKCEKNIYINGGSVRISSSTVKSSPEGVIQEAGEILGAQLMLDLKNGTTDFYAENSNLLCRLSLMEKTKALISSSTVSFIYWMPTSDFEIYKSTIGIFVFNLSDTAKETLSFNNLKKDSETNFTMTTSSGQVIISGTRMISEWQFCLHYSLNKSITISNSDIGTIWTRIPPTDNRITISNLPNGFVQDFSLKQKIQGLTLEGDVHLINTTLQCFKPELLSTKAEIINSYAMFHPYGEADTIVRDSYLIYLNHYGSKRTEIINTTVFGTLQLIDKPGYHETINGRVVGEGGYFDIIFSSTTIDAPQIVVACNTGTISGTVYFKSPKELSNIQWVRGKITRTYPLIVETLEKERLKNVNVYLKESGTTLWTGMTDTNGETSFSIMFTSNNYNHTYELAVEKSTSTRNINFLTDTPIRVDAKISPFSFFHDTTTITKEIEVSQGRIKIEIPAGTVEKDYYILTSTSPQNTEIETANQKDNLDKNLDRLPGTMIEINLKDTSGVSITGTLKKEATISIPYADNDNNGIVDNTSPAINEKTLSIYHLENNTWQKISASYVDIEQNIVRVNINRFSVFILMGSPSAQNLNDAFAYPVPCGQGCSRIIFRRLTSEAKIKIYTITAELVRELVNYGGDDTEEWDLKNESGENVASGIYIYLISDNTGSKKGKIAIIK
;
A
#
# COMPACT_ATOMS: atom_id res chain seq x y z
N ILE A 1 -50.39 -49.65 -44.96
CA ILE A 1 -49.19 -48.95 -45.46
C ILE A 1 -48.64 -49.87 -46.54
N ASP A 2 -49.25 -49.78 -47.72
CA ASP A 2 -48.90 -50.63 -48.86
C ASP A 2 -48.25 -49.77 -49.93
N ALA A 3 -47.20 -50.34 -50.51
CA ALA A 3 -46.51 -49.97 -51.74
C ALA A 3 -45.75 -48.62 -51.75
N LEU A 4 -44.46 -48.73 -52.10
CA LEU A 4 -43.51 -47.65 -52.48
C LEU A 4 -42.68 -47.01 -51.35
N SER A 5 -41.78 -47.81 -50.74
CA SER A 5 -40.51 -47.42 -50.04
C SER A 5 -40.06 -48.45 -48.99
N GLY A 6 -40.83 -49.53 -48.82
CA GLY A 6 -40.88 -50.35 -47.61
C GLY A 6 -39.60 -51.04 -47.12
N ASP A 7 -38.49 -51.11 -47.86
CA ASP A 7 -37.35 -51.96 -47.49
C ASP A 7 -36.04 -51.22 -47.18
N LEU A 8 -36.00 -49.89 -47.25
CA LEU A 8 -34.74 -49.14 -47.04
C LEU A 8 -34.47 -48.72 -45.58
N HIS A 9 -35.50 -48.68 -44.73
CA HIS A 9 -35.38 -48.26 -43.34
C HIS A 9 -35.75 -49.40 -42.37
N LEU A 10 -35.05 -49.47 -41.24
CA LEU A 10 -35.39 -50.38 -40.14
C LEU A 10 -36.76 -50.00 -39.56
N LEU A 11 -37.63 -50.99 -39.39
CA LEU A 11 -38.89 -50.85 -38.67
C LEU A 11 -38.71 -51.34 -37.24
N LEU A 12 -38.74 -50.42 -36.28
CA LEU A 12 -38.73 -50.74 -34.85
C LEU A 12 -40.16 -51.02 -34.40
N PHE A 13 -40.37 -52.10 -33.64
CA PHE A 13 -41.66 -52.43 -33.04
C PHE A 13 -41.49 -52.79 -31.56
N GLN A 14 -42.47 -52.43 -30.73
CA GLN A 14 -42.41 -52.62 -29.28
C GLN A 14 -43.60 -53.47 -28.79
N PRO A 15 -43.48 -54.17 -27.64
CA PRO A 15 -44.61 -54.89 -27.06
C PRO A 15 -45.70 -53.93 -26.58
N GLY A 16 -46.94 -54.42 -26.50
CA GLY A 16 -48.08 -53.63 -26.01
C GLY A 16 -47.89 -53.27 -24.53
N VAL A 17 -48.02 -51.97 -24.22
CA VAL A 17 -47.86 -51.42 -22.86
C VAL A 17 -49.24 -51.33 -22.19
N LEU A 18 -49.48 -52.11 -21.13
CA LEU A 18 -50.76 -52.11 -20.39
C LEU A 18 -50.86 -51.02 -19.34
N LEU A 19 -49.75 -50.78 -18.64
CA LEU A 19 -49.54 -49.68 -17.71
C LEU A 19 -48.15 -49.18 -18.04
N SER A 20 -48.02 -47.96 -18.56
CA SER A 20 -46.71 -47.37 -18.77
C SER A 20 -46.07 -47.06 -17.40
N PRO A 21 -44.89 -47.61 -17.04
CA PRO A 21 -43.99 -48.51 -17.80
C PRO A 21 -43.97 -49.98 -17.29
N TYR A 22 -44.93 -50.39 -16.45
CA TYR A 22 -44.85 -51.52 -15.50
C TYR A 22 -45.21 -52.91 -16.04
N SER A 23 -45.92 -53.02 -17.16
CA SER A 23 -46.38 -54.33 -17.64
C SER A 23 -46.52 -54.36 -19.16
N VAL A 24 -45.60 -55.08 -19.79
CA VAL A 24 -45.58 -55.31 -21.25
C VAL A 24 -46.11 -56.68 -21.58
N LEU A 25 -47.06 -56.71 -22.53
CA LEU A 25 -47.63 -57.93 -23.08
C LEU A 25 -46.58 -58.72 -23.86
N PRO A 26 -46.62 -60.08 -23.83
CA PRO A 26 -45.74 -60.89 -24.67
C PRO A 26 -45.98 -60.63 -26.15
N CYS A 27 -44.89 -60.40 -26.88
CA CYS A 27 -44.93 -60.24 -28.34
C CYS A 27 -44.55 -61.56 -29.01
N ASN A 28 -45.50 -62.50 -29.09
CA ASN A 28 -45.21 -63.88 -29.52
C ASN A 28 -45.60 -64.19 -30.98
N THR A 29 -46.19 -63.24 -31.71
CA THR A 29 -46.62 -63.44 -33.10
C THR A 29 -45.59 -62.88 -34.08
N PRO A 30 -44.91 -63.72 -34.89
CA PRO A 30 -43.85 -63.26 -35.80
C PRO A 30 -44.32 -62.16 -36.77
N ILE A 31 -43.50 -61.13 -36.94
CA ILE A 31 -43.73 -60.08 -37.95
C ILE A 31 -43.16 -60.55 -39.29
N ASN A 32 -44.01 -60.71 -40.30
CA ASN A 32 -43.60 -61.13 -41.64
C ASN A 32 -43.06 -59.95 -42.47
N ARG A 33 -41.89 -59.41 -42.09
CA ARG A 33 -41.21 -58.30 -42.75
C ARG A 33 -39.69 -58.39 -42.51
N THR A 34 -38.89 -58.14 -43.54
CA THR A 34 -37.43 -57.97 -43.42
C THR A 34 -37.08 -56.58 -42.89
N ASN A 35 -35.88 -56.37 -42.33
CA ASN A 35 -35.46 -55.09 -41.74
C ASN A 35 -36.38 -54.63 -40.58
N VAL A 36 -36.78 -55.58 -39.72
CA VAL A 36 -37.43 -55.29 -38.43
C VAL A 36 -36.42 -55.31 -37.29
N VAL A 37 -36.73 -54.62 -36.20
CA VAL A 37 -35.96 -54.62 -34.94
C VAL A 37 -36.94 -54.65 -33.77
N TYR A 38 -36.76 -55.58 -32.84
CA TYR A 38 -37.58 -55.63 -31.63
C TYR A 38 -37.08 -54.58 -30.62
N ALA A 39 -37.96 -53.66 -30.23
CA ALA A 39 -37.63 -52.47 -29.46
C ALA A 39 -38.38 -52.35 -28.11
N PRO A 40 -38.17 -53.27 -27.15
CA PRO A 40 -38.83 -53.20 -25.84
C PRO A 40 -38.20 -52.14 -24.92
N HIS A 41 -38.92 -51.76 -23.87
CA HIS A 41 -38.42 -50.89 -22.81
C HIS A 41 -37.98 -51.75 -21.61
N PHE A 42 -36.84 -51.42 -20.99
CA PHE A 42 -36.22 -52.22 -19.94
C PHE A 42 -36.35 -51.54 -18.57
N TYR A 43 -37.43 -51.86 -17.87
CA TYR A 43 -37.75 -51.32 -16.55
C TYR A 43 -38.14 -52.43 -15.55
N PRO A 44 -37.17 -53.28 -15.14
CA PRO A 44 -37.44 -54.42 -14.27
C PRO A 44 -37.89 -54.03 -12.84
N ASN A 45 -37.52 -52.84 -12.34
CA ASN A 45 -37.89 -52.40 -10.99
C ASN A 45 -37.82 -50.86 -10.82
N PHE A 46 -38.93 -50.26 -10.37
CA PHE A 46 -39.00 -48.82 -10.05
C PHE A 46 -39.07 -48.51 -8.56
N THR A 47 -39.52 -49.44 -7.73
CA THR A 47 -39.82 -49.16 -6.31
C THR A 47 -38.59 -49.20 -5.43
N ASP A 48 -37.59 -50.01 -5.77
CA ASP A 48 -36.35 -50.13 -5.01
C ASP A 48 -35.14 -50.45 -5.93
N TYR A 49 -33.99 -50.79 -5.35
CA TYR A 49 -32.73 -51.06 -6.06
C TYR A 49 -32.44 -52.57 -6.23
N ASN A 50 -33.45 -53.43 -6.10
CA ASN A 50 -33.31 -54.87 -6.26
C ASN A 50 -33.13 -55.26 -7.75
N ILE A 51 -32.05 -55.97 -8.03
CA ILE A 51 -31.62 -56.39 -9.37
C ILE A 51 -32.13 -57.77 -9.80
N SER A 52 -32.83 -58.52 -8.93
CA SER A 52 -33.23 -59.91 -9.21
C SER A 52 -34.13 -60.09 -10.44
N GLY A 53 -34.84 -59.04 -10.85
CA GLY A 53 -35.74 -59.05 -12.02
C GLY A 53 -35.07 -58.67 -13.35
N TYR A 54 -33.81 -58.22 -13.35
CA TYR A 54 -33.15 -57.66 -14.54
C TYR A 54 -32.86 -58.75 -15.58
N GLU A 55 -32.12 -59.79 -15.19
CA GLU A 55 -31.77 -60.90 -16.07
C GLU A 55 -33.00 -61.68 -16.60
N PRO A 56 -33.98 -62.08 -15.77
CA PRO A 56 -35.18 -62.76 -16.26
C PRO A 56 -35.96 -61.95 -17.30
N LEU A 57 -36.05 -60.62 -17.13
CA LEU A 57 -36.73 -59.75 -18.08
C LEU A 57 -35.97 -59.68 -19.41
N LEU A 58 -34.64 -59.57 -19.37
CA LEU A 58 -33.84 -59.54 -20.59
C LEU A 58 -33.94 -60.86 -21.37
N GLN A 59 -33.86 -62.00 -20.68
CA GLN A 59 -33.98 -63.32 -21.30
C GLN A 59 -35.33 -63.52 -21.99
N ARG A 60 -36.40 -62.96 -21.41
CA ARG A 60 -37.71 -62.92 -22.09
C ARG A 60 -37.63 -62.15 -23.40
N TYR A 61 -37.06 -60.95 -23.41
CA TYR A 61 -36.96 -60.14 -24.64
C TYR A 61 -36.09 -60.79 -25.71
N LEU A 62 -35.01 -61.46 -25.32
CA LEU A 62 -34.18 -62.26 -26.25
C LEU A 62 -34.97 -63.42 -26.86
N THR A 63 -35.79 -64.11 -26.06
CA THR A 63 -36.65 -65.20 -26.54
C THR A 63 -37.73 -64.70 -27.51
N GLU A 64 -38.35 -63.57 -27.19
CA GLU A 64 -39.33 -62.91 -28.07
C GLU A 64 -38.67 -62.48 -29.38
N ALA A 65 -37.50 -61.83 -29.34
CA ALA A 65 -36.76 -61.45 -30.55
C ALA A 65 -36.36 -62.64 -31.42
N THR A 66 -35.98 -63.76 -30.81
CA THR A 66 -35.69 -65.02 -31.53
C THR A 66 -36.93 -65.52 -32.26
N THR A 67 -38.12 -65.39 -31.64
CA THR A 67 -39.41 -65.73 -32.27
C THR A 67 -39.67 -64.90 -33.53
N HIS A 68 -39.20 -63.64 -33.55
CA HIS A 68 -39.30 -62.73 -34.70
C HIS A 68 -38.10 -62.80 -35.66
N GLN A 69 -37.06 -63.59 -35.36
CA GLN A 69 -35.80 -63.64 -36.11
C GLN A 69 -35.17 -62.26 -36.34
N THR A 70 -35.18 -61.43 -35.29
CA THR A 70 -34.81 -60.02 -35.35
C THR A 70 -33.79 -59.65 -34.26
N PRO A 71 -32.96 -58.62 -34.47
CA PRO A 71 -32.18 -58.02 -33.38
C PRO A 71 -33.06 -57.35 -32.33
N VAL A 72 -32.49 -57.17 -31.13
CA VAL A 72 -33.06 -56.36 -30.04
C VAL A 72 -32.38 -55.00 -29.99
N PHE A 73 -33.18 -53.95 -29.77
CA PHE A 73 -32.73 -52.60 -29.44
C PHE A 73 -33.53 -52.10 -28.23
N ILE A 74 -32.91 -51.80 -27.10
CA ILE A 74 -33.67 -51.30 -25.95
C ILE A 74 -34.04 -49.83 -26.18
N GLY A 75 -35.33 -49.57 -26.42
CA GLY A 75 -35.82 -48.23 -26.74
C GLY A 75 -35.72 -47.26 -25.57
N GLU A 76 -35.92 -47.76 -24.34
CA GLU A 76 -35.83 -46.95 -23.12
C GLU A 76 -35.38 -47.82 -21.95
N PHE A 77 -34.58 -47.27 -21.03
CA PHE A 77 -34.25 -47.91 -19.75
C PHE A 77 -33.77 -46.90 -18.71
N GLY A 78 -33.64 -47.36 -17.46
CA GLY A 78 -33.05 -46.60 -16.36
C GLY A 78 -34.03 -46.27 -15.24
N LYS A 79 -33.56 -46.17 -14.02
CA LYS A 79 -34.41 -45.87 -12.86
C LYS A 79 -34.62 -44.35 -12.75
N ASN A 80 -35.79 -43.93 -12.28
CA ASN A 80 -36.01 -42.53 -11.91
C ASN A 80 -35.19 -42.16 -10.67
N TRP A 81 -34.82 -40.90 -10.56
CA TRP A 81 -34.00 -40.32 -9.49
C TRP A 81 -34.69 -39.11 -8.89
N ASN A 82 -34.67 -38.99 -7.55
CA ASN A 82 -35.12 -37.78 -6.89
C ASN A 82 -33.95 -36.81 -6.75
N ALA A 83 -34.06 -35.63 -7.35
CA ALA A 83 -33.00 -34.62 -7.33
C ALA A 83 -32.60 -34.16 -5.92
N THR A 84 -33.48 -34.31 -4.90
CA THR A 84 -33.13 -34.03 -3.50
C THR A 84 -32.11 -35.01 -2.92
N ASN A 85 -31.89 -36.16 -3.56
CA ASN A 85 -30.91 -37.16 -3.14
C ASN A 85 -29.50 -36.90 -3.69
N ASP A 86 -29.31 -35.90 -4.56
CA ASP A 86 -27.99 -35.55 -5.09
C ASP A 86 -27.00 -35.30 -3.94
N GLY A 87 -25.85 -35.98 -3.98
CA GLY A 87 -24.81 -35.91 -2.93
C GLY A 87 -25.01 -36.92 -1.79
N ASN A 88 -26.09 -37.70 -1.78
CA ASN A 88 -26.25 -38.82 -0.85
C ASN A 88 -25.48 -40.05 -1.37
N LEU A 89 -24.24 -40.20 -0.93
CA LEU A 89 -23.31 -41.24 -1.38
C LEU A 89 -23.87 -42.67 -1.25
N PHE A 90 -24.70 -42.95 -0.23
CA PHE A 90 -25.31 -44.26 -0.07
C PHE A 90 -26.33 -44.54 -1.17
N LEU A 91 -27.28 -43.62 -1.41
CA LEU A 91 -28.30 -43.79 -2.45
C LEU A 91 -27.70 -43.78 -3.86
N GLU A 92 -26.67 -42.96 -4.09
CA GLU A 92 -25.92 -42.97 -5.33
C GLU A 92 -25.27 -44.35 -5.56
N SER A 93 -24.70 -44.97 -4.52
CA SER A 93 -24.10 -46.31 -4.63
C SER A 93 -25.12 -47.42 -4.93
N GLU A 94 -26.32 -47.35 -4.36
CA GLU A 94 -27.41 -48.28 -4.67
C GLU A 94 -27.91 -48.10 -6.12
N TYR A 95 -27.97 -46.86 -6.60
CA TYR A 95 -28.31 -46.57 -8.00
C TYR A 95 -27.25 -47.14 -8.95
N GLN A 96 -25.96 -46.92 -8.65
CA GLN A 96 -24.83 -47.44 -9.42
C GLN A 96 -24.87 -48.97 -9.58
N LYS A 97 -25.30 -49.71 -8.56
CA LYS A 97 -25.49 -51.16 -8.64
C LYS A 97 -26.46 -51.57 -9.76
N THR A 98 -27.58 -50.85 -9.89
CA THR A 98 -28.58 -51.12 -10.95
C THR A 98 -28.03 -50.82 -12.34
N GLU A 99 -27.24 -49.76 -12.47
CA GLU A 99 -26.59 -49.40 -13.75
C GLU A 99 -25.52 -50.40 -14.15
N LYS A 100 -24.71 -50.85 -13.19
CA LYS A 100 -23.70 -51.87 -13.40
C LYS A 100 -24.30 -53.15 -13.96
N GLU A 101 -25.34 -53.66 -13.29
CA GLU A 101 -26.04 -54.87 -13.72
C GLU A 101 -26.60 -54.70 -15.14
N THR A 102 -27.33 -53.61 -15.39
CA THR A 102 -27.95 -53.35 -16.70
C THR A 102 -26.92 -53.34 -17.83
N MET A 103 -25.81 -52.64 -17.64
CA MET A 103 -24.77 -52.55 -18.67
C MET A 103 -24.06 -53.87 -18.89
N GLN A 104 -23.80 -54.66 -17.84
CA GLN A 104 -23.23 -56.00 -17.98
C GLN A 104 -24.14 -56.93 -18.77
N LEU A 105 -25.44 -56.89 -18.50
CA LEU A 105 -26.43 -57.68 -19.23
C LEU A 105 -26.52 -57.27 -20.71
N PHE A 106 -26.52 -55.98 -21.01
CA PHE A 106 -26.58 -55.47 -22.38
C PHE A 106 -25.31 -55.78 -23.18
N ASP A 107 -24.13 -55.61 -22.58
CA ASP A 107 -22.84 -55.97 -23.19
C ASP A 107 -22.81 -57.47 -23.53
N ASN A 108 -23.15 -58.34 -22.56
CA ASN A 108 -23.19 -59.79 -22.73
C ASN A 108 -24.15 -60.24 -23.83
N ALA A 109 -25.31 -59.58 -23.94
CA ALA A 109 -26.31 -59.86 -24.96
C ALA A 109 -26.02 -59.15 -26.32
N LYS A 110 -25.01 -58.28 -26.38
CA LYS A 110 -24.64 -57.46 -27.54
C LYS A 110 -25.78 -56.56 -28.05
N ILE A 111 -26.47 -55.91 -27.11
CA ILE A 111 -27.67 -55.12 -27.39
C ILE A 111 -27.36 -53.63 -27.40
N SER A 112 -27.88 -52.91 -28.40
CA SER A 112 -27.88 -51.45 -28.46
C SER A 112 -29.08 -50.86 -27.71
N TYR A 113 -28.94 -49.64 -27.21
CA TYR A 113 -29.95 -49.01 -26.37
C TYR A 113 -30.01 -47.49 -26.53
N THR A 114 -31.12 -46.89 -26.10
CA THR A 114 -31.27 -45.44 -25.88
C THR A 114 -31.72 -45.16 -24.46
N ARG A 115 -31.24 -44.03 -23.90
CA ARG A 115 -31.41 -43.72 -22.47
C ARG A 115 -32.22 -42.48 -22.08
N PRO A 116 -32.29 -41.36 -22.81
CA PRO A 116 -33.04 -40.22 -22.26
C PRO A 116 -34.50 -40.20 -22.71
N TRP A 117 -35.42 -40.15 -21.74
CA TRP A 117 -36.74 -39.51 -21.91
C TRP A 117 -36.59 -37.97 -21.97
N PHE A 118 -35.60 -37.42 -21.25
CA PHE A 118 -35.06 -36.05 -21.37
C PHE A 118 -33.63 -36.01 -20.76
N SER A 119 -32.81 -35.03 -21.15
CA SER A 119 -31.39 -34.96 -20.76
C SER A 119 -31.13 -34.20 -19.45
N ASP A 120 -32.02 -33.28 -19.07
CA ASP A 120 -31.78 -32.33 -17.98
C ASP A 120 -33.01 -32.03 -17.12
N ASP A 121 -32.78 -31.55 -15.90
CA ASP A 121 -33.83 -31.24 -14.90
C ASP A 121 -34.74 -30.05 -15.30
N ASN A 122 -34.35 -29.19 -16.25
CA ASN A 122 -35.03 -27.92 -16.54
C ASN A 122 -35.76 -27.92 -17.90
N SER A 123 -35.99 -29.11 -18.48
CA SER A 123 -36.67 -29.33 -19.77
C SER A 123 -38.19 -29.57 -19.66
N LYS A 124 -38.81 -29.16 -18.53
CA LYS A 124 -40.24 -29.31 -18.13
C LYS A 124 -40.60 -30.57 -17.32
N VAL A 125 -39.99 -30.77 -16.14
CA VAL A 125 -40.48 -31.76 -15.17
C VAL A 125 -40.81 -31.06 -13.86
N THR A 126 -42.10 -31.03 -13.53
CA THR A 126 -42.64 -30.48 -12.27
C THR A 126 -42.57 -31.47 -11.10
N ASP A 127 -41.99 -32.65 -11.33
CA ASP A 127 -42.03 -33.78 -10.42
C ASP A 127 -40.68 -33.96 -9.72
N GLU A 128 -40.73 -34.32 -8.43
CA GLU A 128 -39.54 -34.59 -7.61
C GLU A 128 -38.67 -35.72 -8.17
N TRP A 129 -39.26 -36.63 -8.97
CA TRP A 129 -38.60 -37.80 -9.55
C TRP A 129 -38.48 -37.68 -11.07
N ASN A 130 -37.26 -37.81 -11.60
CA ASN A 130 -36.97 -37.63 -13.03
C ASN A 130 -35.85 -38.56 -13.54
N TRP A 131 -35.51 -38.52 -14.83
CA TRP A 131 -34.44 -39.33 -15.45
C TRP A 131 -33.26 -38.48 -15.95
N ALA A 132 -33.14 -37.25 -15.46
CA ALA A 132 -32.18 -36.30 -16.00
C ALA A 132 -30.74 -36.73 -15.67
N LEU A 133 -29.88 -36.64 -16.68
CA LEU A 133 -28.45 -36.90 -16.56
C LEU A 133 -27.68 -35.65 -16.13
N ILE A 134 -28.27 -34.48 -16.38
CA ILE A 134 -27.69 -33.15 -16.17
C ILE A 134 -28.54 -32.33 -15.20
N LYS A 135 -27.89 -31.69 -14.23
CA LYS A 135 -28.52 -30.89 -13.18
C LYS A 135 -28.69 -29.42 -13.56
N GLY A 136 -29.86 -28.88 -13.27
CA GLY A 136 -30.07 -27.44 -13.03
C GLY A 136 -29.98 -26.49 -14.24
N THR A 137 -29.89 -26.99 -15.47
CA THR A 137 -29.83 -26.17 -16.69
C THR A 137 -30.70 -26.77 -17.79
N SER A 138 -31.20 -25.96 -18.73
CA SER A 138 -31.81 -26.48 -19.96
C SER A 138 -30.72 -26.98 -20.92
N GLY A 139 -30.81 -28.22 -21.38
CA GLY A 139 -29.81 -28.86 -22.25
C GLY A 139 -28.58 -29.41 -21.51
N LEU A 140 -27.52 -29.69 -22.27
CA LEU A 140 -26.32 -30.41 -21.79
C LEU A 140 -25.26 -29.52 -21.11
N SER A 141 -25.61 -28.31 -20.66
CA SER A 141 -24.67 -27.32 -20.12
C SER A 141 -24.48 -27.37 -18.59
N GLY A 142 -25.18 -28.27 -17.90
CA GLY A 142 -25.21 -28.35 -16.44
C GLY A 142 -24.25 -29.38 -15.85
N ILE A 143 -24.34 -29.59 -14.54
CA ILE A 143 -23.50 -30.56 -13.82
C ILE A 143 -24.01 -31.98 -14.10
N GLU A 144 -23.14 -32.89 -14.52
CA GLU A 144 -23.50 -34.29 -14.71
C GLU A 144 -23.78 -35.03 -13.39
N ARG A 145 -24.81 -35.87 -13.38
CA ARG A 145 -24.97 -36.94 -12.39
C ARG A 145 -24.01 -38.07 -12.71
N LYS A 146 -22.72 -37.90 -12.39
CA LYS A 146 -21.65 -38.86 -12.75
C LYS A 146 -21.93 -40.29 -12.30
N PHE A 147 -22.57 -40.48 -11.14
CA PHE A 147 -22.97 -41.82 -10.67
C PHE A 147 -23.88 -42.57 -11.66
N ILE A 148 -24.49 -41.84 -12.60
CA ILE A 148 -25.25 -42.37 -13.74
C ILE A 148 -24.42 -42.34 -15.02
N VAL A 149 -23.87 -41.17 -15.38
CA VAL A 149 -23.24 -40.93 -16.69
C VAL A 149 -21.96 -41.75 -16.85
N ASP A 150 -21.22 -42.02 -15.77
CA ASP A 150 -20.02 -42.86 -15.81
C ASP A 150 -20.31 -44.31 -16.21
N TYR A 151 -21.55 -44.79 -16.04
CA TYR A 151 -21.92 -46.13 -16.48
C TYR A 151 -22.31 -46.18 -17.95
N LEU A 152 -22.64 -45.03 -18.55
CA LEU A 152 -23.13 -44.89 -19.92
C LEU A 152 -22.05 -44.49 -20.90
N ALA A 153 -21.26 -43.49 -20.53
CA ALA A 153 -20.18 -42.99 -21.36
C ALA A 153 -18.97 -43.92 -21.19
N ARG A 154 -19.10 -45.15 -21.73
CA ARG A 154 -18.19 -46.29 -21.61
C ARG A 154 -17.55 -46.67 -22.95
N PRO A 155 -16.46 -47.47 -23.00
CA PRO A 155 -15.95 -48.00 -24.24
C PRO A 155 -16.92 -49.02 -24.86
N PHE A 156 -17.12 -48.97 -26.17
CA PHE A 156 -17.96 -49.93 -26.89
C PHE A 156 -17.60 -49.97 -28.39
N PRO A 157 -17.86 -51.09 -29.09
CA PRO A 157 -17.66 -51.15 -30.53
C PRO A 157 -18.76 -50.37 -31.25
N GLN A 158 -18.41 -49.25 -31.87
CA GLN A 158 -19.33 -48.46 -32.70
C GLN A 158 -19.62 -49.17 -34.03
N CYS A 159 -18.58 -49.80 -34.59
CA CYS A 159 -18.64 -50.59 -35.81
C CYS A 159 -17.65 -51.75 -35.70
N THR A 160 -18.06 -52.94 -36.11
CA THR A 160 -17.19 -54.13 -36.17
C THR A 160 -17.11 -54.59 -37.62
N ALA A 161 -15.89 -54.64 -38.17
CA ALA A 161 -15.67 -55.17 -39.50
C ALA A 161 -15.59 -56.69 -39.46
N GLY A 162 -16.75 -57.33 -39.60
CA GLY A 162 -16.91 -58.77 -39.51
C GLY A 162 -17.90 -59.17 -38.42
N THR A 163 -17.72 -60.37 -37.85
CA THR A 163 -18.68 -60.95 -36.90
C THR A 163 -18.23 -60.73 -35.45
N LEU A 164 -19.00 -59.95 -34.69
CA LEU A 164 -18.77 -59.68 -33.27
C LEU A 164 -19.14 -60.90 -32.40
N SER A 165 -18.15 -61.50 -31.76
CA SER A 165 -18.35 -62.66 -30.88
C SER A 165 -18.80 -62.20 -29.49
N SER A 166 -18.09 -61.24 -28.90
CA SER A 166 -18.34 -60.70 -27.56
C SER A 166 -17.72 -59.32 -27.40
N PHE A 167 -18.29 -58.49 -26.51
CA PHE A 167 -17.58 -57.37 -25.91
C PHE A 167 -18.07 -57.16 -24.48
N VAL A 168 -17.23 -56.57 -23.64
CA VAL A 168 -17.57 -56.21 -22.26
C VAL A 168 -16.70 -55.05 -21.80
N PHE A 169 -17.27 -54.16 -21.00
CA PHE A 169 -16.52 -53.20 -20.20
C PHE A 169 -16.78 -53.43 -18.70
N ASP A 170 -15.72 -53.60 -17.94
CA ASP A 170 -15.76 -53.63 -16.49
C ASP A 170 -15.51 -52.22 -15.95
N ILE A 171 -16.53 -51.63 -15.31
CA ILE A 171 -16.46 -50.27 -14.78
C ILE A 171 -15.53 -50.16 -13.56
N ASP A 172 -15.24 -51.24 -12.83
CA ASP A 172 -14.40 -51.17 -11.64
C ASP A 172 -12.92 -51.21 -12.03
N THR A 173 -12.55 -52.14 -12.92
CA THR A 173 -11.17 -52.27 -13.41
C THR A 173 -10.88 -51.30 -14.55
N LYS A 174 -11.92 -50.77 -15.20
CA LYS A 174 -11.87 -50.03 -16.47
C LYS A 174 -11.30 -50.87 -17.62
N ASP A 175 -11.31 -52.20 -17.51
CA ASP A 175 -10.91 -53.08 -18.59
C ASP A 175 -12.06 -53.21 -19.59
N TYR A 176 -11.75 -53.01 -20.86
CA TYR A 176 -12.62 -53.36 -21.98
C TYR A 176 -11.99 -54.49 -22.77
N SER A 177 -12.81 -55.43 -23.23
CA SER A 177 -12.40 -56.51 -24.12
C SER A 177 -13.44 -56.74 -25.20
N MET A 178 -12.98 -56.96 -26.43
CA MET A 178 -13.80 -57.26 -27.59
C MET A 178 -13.16 -58.39 -28.39
N SER A 179 -13.94 -59.39 -28.77
CA SER A 179 -13.53 -60.46 -29.67
C SER A 179 -14.42 -60.49 -30.90
N TYR A 180 -13.80 -60.57 -32.07
CA TYR A 180 -14.52 -60.64 -33.34
C TYR A 180 -13.72 -61.41 -34.39
N THR A 181 -14.39 -61.93 -35.41
CA THR A 181 -13.76 -62.49 -36.61
C THR A 181 -13.72 -61.39 -37.68
N PRO A 182 -12.53 -60.89 -38.07
CA PRO A 182 -12.41 -59.80 -39.03
C PRO A 182 -12.88 -60.15 -40.44
N ASP A 183 -13.47 -59.17 -41.10
CA ASP A 183 -13.79 -59.08 -42.53
C ASP A 183 -13.47 -57.66 -43.03
N THR A 184 -13.74 -57.33 -44.29
CA THR A 184 -13.52 -55.99 -44.86
C THR A 184 -14.41 -54.90 -44.22
N GLY A 185 -13.86 -53.70 -43.93
CA GLY A 185 -14.51 -52.57 -43.21
C GLY A 185 -13.85 -51.92 -41.94
N ASN A 186 -14.27 -50.72 -41.55
CA ASN A 186 -13.87 -50.07 -40.28
C ASN A 186 -14.17 -50.93 -39.02
N THR A 187 -13.21 -51.34 -38.19
CA THR A 187 -13.51 -51.61 -36.77
C THR A 187 -13.24 -50.34 -35.97
N ASP A 188 -14.30 -49.73 -35.46
CA ASP A 188 -14.27 -48.47 -34.71
C ASP A 188 -14.75 -48.72 -33.28
N ILE A 189 -13.92 -48.39 -32.30
CA ILE A 189 -14.20 -48.55 -30.88
C ILE A 189 -14.21 -47.16 -30.25
N PHE A 190 -15.34 -46.76 -29.66
CA PHE A 190 -15.39 -45.54 -28.87
C PHE A 190 -14.66 -45.77 -27.55
N ILE A 191 -13.86 -44.80 -27.13
CA ILE A 191 -13.12 -44.81 -25.87
C ILE A 191 -13.31 -43.43 -25.23
N PRO A 192 -14.05 -43.33 -24.11
CA PRO A 192 -14.21 -42.09 -23.34
C PRO A 192 -12.93 -41.79 -22.54
N ARG A 193 -11.85 -41.50 -23.26
CA ARG A 193 -10.46 -41.34 -22.77
C ARG A 193 -10.40 -40.50 -21.50
N THR A 194 -10.93 -39.28 -21.52
CA THR A 194 -10.87 -38.34 -20.39
C THR A 194 -11.68 -38.79 -19.18
N ARG A 195 -12.71 -39.62 -19.35
CA ARG A 195 -13.60 -40.07 -18.27
C ARG A 195 -13.08 -41.33 -17.56
N HIS A 196 -12.69 -42.35 -18.32
CA HIS A 196 -12.33 -43.66 -17.77
C HIS A 196 -10.84 -43.95 -17.79
N TYR A 197 -10.10 -43.27 -18.66
CA TYR A 197 -8.66 -43.42 -18.79
C TYR A 197 -7.97 -42.07 -18.64
N PRO A 198 -8.25 -41.32 -17.55
CA PRO A 198 -7.74 -39.96 -17.38
C PRO A 198 -6.21 -39.89 -17.32
N TRP A 199 -5.56 -41.02 -17.06
CA TRP A 199 -4.11 -41.24 -17.02
C TRP A 199 -3.61 -42.10 -18.20
N GLY A 200 -4.42 -42.19 -19.26
CA GLY A 200 -4.19 -42.96 -20.46
C GLY A 200 -4.48 -44.46 -20.33
N PHE A 201 -4.40 -45.15 -21.46
CA PHE A 201 -4.72 -46.58 -21.63
C PHE A 201 -3.74 -47.29 -22.56
N LYS A 202 -3.73 -48.62 -22.51
CA LYS A 202 -3.07 -49.48 -23.48
C LYS A 202 -4.10 -50.22 -24.32
N VAL A 203 -3.80 -50.39 -25.59
CA VAL A 203 -4.55 -51.23 -26.53
C VAL A 203 -3.72 -52.49 -26.76
N ILE A 204 -4.26 -53.66 -26.42
CA ILE A 204 -3.60 -54.95 -26.61
C ILE A 204 -4.36 -55.70 -27.68
N HIS A 205 -3.69 -56.00 -28.79
CA HIS A 205 -4.24 -56.80 -29.87
C HIS A 205 -3.71 -58.23 -29.78
N SER A 206 -4.59 -59.24 -29.88
CA SER A 206 -4.22 -60.65 -29.68
C SER A 206 -3.16 -61.21 -30.65
N LYS A 207 -2.84 -60.46 -31.71
CA LYS A 207 -1.80 -60.78 -32.69
C LYS A 207 -0.42 -60.21 -32.34
N GLY A 208 -0.27 -59.66 -31.14
CA GLY A 208 1.02 -59.35 -30.53
C GLY A 208 1.40 -57.87 -30.48
N ILE A 209 0.63 -56.96 -31.08
CA ILE A 209 0.90 -55.52 -30.95
C ILE A 209 0.24 -54.95 -29.69
N THR A 210 1.02 -54.22 -28.91
CA THR A 210 0.54 -53.38 -27.80
C THR A 210 0.83 -51.92 -28.12
N LEU A 211 -0.22 -51.10 -28.09
CA LEU A 211 -0.14 -49.66 -28.25
C LEU A 211 -0.44 -48.97 -26.92
N LYS A 212 0.10 -47.79 -26.73
CA LYS A 212 -0.06 -46.95 -25.55
C LYS A 212 -0.66 -45.60 -25.96
N ASP A 213 -1.76 -45.22 -25.35
CA ASP A 213 -2.23 -43.83 -25.32
C ASP A 213 -1.34 -43.05 -24.35
N ASP A 214 -0.56 -42.10 -24.86
CA ASP A 214 0.17 -41.19 -23.98
C ASP A 214 -0.70 -39.95 -23.73
N PRO A 215 -1.31 -39.80 -22.53
CA PRO A 215 -2.13 -38.63 -22.22
C PRO A 215 -1.33 -37.32 -22.34
N SER A 216 0.00 -37.39 -22.25
CA SER A 216 0.91 -36.23 -22.33
C SER A 216 1.23 -35.78 -23.74
N GLN A 217 0.71 -36.46 -24.77
CA GLN A 217 0.88 -36.11 -26.17
C GLN A 217 -0.46 -36.14 -26.92
N PHE A 218 -0.67 -35.17 -27.82
CA PHE A 218 -1.81 -35.19 -28.75
C PHE A 218 -1.67 -36.21 -29.88
N THR A 219 -0.47 -36.74 -30.11
CA THR A 219 -0.16 -37.65 -31.22
C THR A 219 -0.48 -39.10 -30.88
N GLY A 220 -1.77 -39.38 -30.67
CA GLY A 220 -2.36 -40.72 -30.76
C GLY A 220 -1.65 -41.86 -30.02
N LEU A 221 -1.82 -43.06 -30.57
CA LEU A 221 -1.31 -44.31 -30.01
C LEU A 221 0.16 -44.53 -30.40
N ASN A 222 1.02 -44.72 -29.39
CA ASN A 222 2.42 -45.07 -29.58
C ASN A 222 2.62 -46.59 -29.49
N VAL A 223 3.51 -47.15 -30.31
CA VAL A 223 3.85 -48.58 -30.23
C VAL A 223 4.66 -48.84 -28.96
N LEU A 224 4.12 -49.66 -28.07
CA LEU A 224 4.82 -50.13 -26.86
C LEU A 224 5.58 -51.43 -27.15
N GLU A 225 4.95 -52.35 -27.86
CA GLU A 225 5.52 -53.64 -28.27
C GLU A 225 4.93 -54.07 -29.62
N ASN A 226 5.77 -54.54 -30.54
CA ASN A 226 5.33 -55.14 -31.81
C ASN A 226 6.34 -56.21 -32.26
N PRO A 227 6.07 -57.50 -32.04
CA PRO A 227 6.98 -58.59 -32.43
C PRO A 227 7.01 -58.84 -33.96
N GLY A 228 6.35 -58.00 -34.78
CA GLY A 228 6.48 -58.00 -36.25
C GLY A 228 5.32 -58.66 -37.01
N ALA A 229 4.24 -59.06 -36.33
CA ALA A 229 3.10 -59.77 -36.93
C ALA A 229 1.95 -58.85 -37.38
N VAL A 230 1.99 -57.55 -37.07
CA VAL A 230 0.90 -56.59 -37.31
C VAL A 230 1.44 -55.23 -37.75
N ASP A 231 0.83 -54.61 -38.77
CA ASP A 231 1.17 -53.25 -39.23
C ASP A 231 0.58 -52.19 -38.27
N SER A 232 1.43 -51.47 -37.54
CA SER A 232 1.00 -50.45 -36.59
C SER A 232 0.26 -49.28 -37.23
N ASN A 233 0.47 -49.00 -38.52
CA ASN A 233 -0.23 -47.92 -39.24
C ASN A 233 -1.72 -48.21 -39.45
N LYS A 234 -2.15 -49.45 -39.20
CA LYS A 234 -3.53 -49.89 -39.30
C LYS A 234 -4.37 -49.52 -38.09
N PHE A 235 -3.72 -49.02 -37.04
CA PHE A 235 -4.34 -48.49 -35.83
C PHE A 235 -4.22 -46.97 -35.87
N SER A 236 -5.35 -46.30 -35.67
CA SER A 236 -5.38 -44.84 -35.61
C SER A 236 -6.30 -44.38 -34.49
N TRP A 237 -5.92 -43.25 -33.89
CA TRP A 237 -6.70 -42.60 -32.84
C TRP A 237 -7.27 -41.30 -33.39
N ASN A 238 -8.57 -41.12 -33.23
CA ASN A 238 -9.26 -39.86 -33.54
C ASN A 238 -9.67 -39.19 -32.24
N GLU A 239 -8.94 -38.15 -31.85
CA GLU A 239 -9.20 -37.39 -30.62
C GLU A 239 -10.59 -36.72 -30.64
N ALA A 240 -11.02 -36.19 -31.77
CA ALA A 240 -12.27 -35.43 -31.87
C ALA A 240 -13.51 -36.33 -31.66
N SER A 241 -13.43 -37.59 -32.05
CA SER A 241 -14.52 -38.57 -31.85
C SER A 241 -14.27 -39.52 -30.69
N GLY A 242 -13.08 -39.49 -30.07
CA GLY A 242 -12.67 -40.47 -29.07
C GLY A 242 -12.65 -41.90 -29.60
N THR A 243 -12.30 -42.09 -30.88
CA THR A 243 -12.42 -43.39 -31.56
C THR A 243 -11.06 -44.00 -31.84
N LEU A 244 -10.86 -45.24 -31.40
CA LEU A 244 -9.84 -46.14 -31.90
C LEU A 244 -10.35 -46.82 -33.17
N ARG A 245 -9.67 -46.58 -34.29
CA ARG A 245 -9.95 -47.22 -35.57
C ARG A 245 -8.89 -48.25 -35.91
N ILE A 246 -9.33 -49.46 -36.25
CA ILE A 246 -8.52 -50.59 -36.70
C ILE A 246 -8.92 -50.93 -38.13
N THR A 247 -7.94 -50.97 -39.03
CA THR A 247 -8.08 -51.26 -40.48
C THR A 247 -7.31 -52.51 -40.90
N GLU A 248 -7.00 -53.37 -39.93
CA GLU A 248 -6.23 -54.60 -40.13
C GLU A 248 -7.16 -55.77 -40.48
N TRP A 249 -6.86 -56.49 -41.57
CA TRP A 249 -7.73 -57.50 -42.18
C TRP A 249 -7.19 -58.93 -42.02
N LEU A 250 -7.31 -59.50 -40.83
CA LEU A 250 -6.87 -60.88 -40.57
C LEU A 250 -8.01 -61.87 -40.82
N THR A 251 -8.44 -61.94 -42.08
CA THR A 251 -9.63 -62.66 -42.53
C THR A 251 -9.61 -64.13 -42.08
N GLY A 252 -10.69 -64.57 -41.44
CA GLY A 252 -10.90 -65.97 -41.05
C GLY A 252 -10.34 -66.39 -39.69
N GLU A 253 -9.60 -65.53 -38.98
CA GLU A 253 -9.09 -65.82 -37.63
C GLU A 253 -9.72 -64.89 -36.60
N SER A 254 -10.24 -65.43 -35.48
CA SER A 254 -10.75 -64.58 -34.39
C SER A 254 -9.62 -63.76 -33.77
N VAL A 255 -9.87 -62.48 -33.54
CA VAL A 255 -8.97 -61.56 -32.84
C VAL A 255 -9.63 -61.03 -31.57
N THR A 256 -8.80 -60.59 -30.62
CA THR A 256 -9.25 -59.89 -29.41
C THR A 256 -8.51 -58.56 -29.31
N VAL A 257 -9.26 -57.52 -28.94
CA VAL A 257 -8.76 -56.18 -28.62
C VAL A 257 -9.11 -55.89 -27.18
N GLU A 258 -8.11 -55.64 -26.35
CA GLU A 258 -8.29 -55.21 -24.97
C GLU A 258 -7.87 -53.74 -24.82
N ILE A 259 -8.64 -52.97 -24.06
CA ILE A 259 -8.28 -51.61 -23.64
C ILE A 259 -8.19 -51.63 -22.12
N LYS A 260 -7.02 -51.28 -21.58
CA LYS A 260 -6.76 -51.28 -20.14
C LYS A 260 -6.15 -49.97 -19.70
N PRO A 261 -6.41 -49.49 -18.48
CA PRO A 261 -5.70 -48.33 -17.93
C PRO A 261 -4.18 -48.52 -17.96
N LEU A 262 -3.44 -47.41 -18.05
CA LEU A 262 -1.98 -47.47 -18.02
C LEU A 262 -1.36 -47.66 -16.64
N THR A 263 -2.07 -47.32 -15.56
CA THR A 263 -1.41 -47.21 -14.24
C THR A 263 -1.65 -48.39 -13.32
N GLU A 264 -0.58 -48.67 -12.56
CA GLU A 264 -0.52 -49.41 -11.31
C GLU A 264 -1.70 -49.06 -10.38
N THR A 265 -2.30 -50.06 -9.75
CA THR A 265 -3.36 -49.91 -8.73
C THR A 265 -2.91 -48.90 -7.66
N MET A 266 -3.59 -47.77 -7.55
CA MET A 266 -3.34 -46.75 -6.53
C MET A 266 -4.37 -46.80 -5.41
N THR A 267 -3.96 -46.41 -4.20
CA THR A 267 -4.90 -46.22 -3.09
C THR A 267 -5.57 -44.86 -3.22
N LEU A 268 -6.90 -44.83 -3.35
CA LEU A 268 -7.67 -43.58 -3.35
C LEU A 268 -7.77 -43.01 -1.94
N VAL A 269 -7.48 -41.72 -1.78
CA VAL A 269 -7.61 -40.98 -0.53
C VAL A 269 -8.51 -39.78 -0.74
N TYR A 270 -9.51 -39.61 0.12
CA TYR A 270 -10.46 -38.50 0.07
C TYR A 270 -10.29 -37.58 1.29
N PRO A 271 -10.57 -36.27 1.17
CA PRO A 271 -10.64 -35.36 2.30
C PRO A 271 -11.58 -35.86 3.41
N SER A 272 -11.16 -35.77 4.67
CA SER A 272 -12.00 -36.06 5.83
C SER A 272 -12.97 -34.92 6.19
N GLY A 273 -12.78 -33.74 5.59
CA GLY A 273 -13.59 -32.54 5.81
C GLY A 273 -13.20 -31.41 4.85
N PRO A 274 -13.81 -30.22 4.97
CA PRO A 274 -13.59 -29.09 4.05
C PRO A 274 -12.30 -28.31 4.30
N VAL A 275 -11.59 -28.56 5.39
CA VAL A 275 -10.35 -27.86 5.76
C VAL A 275 -9.28 -28.87 6.19
N PHE A 276 -8.06 -28.68 5.71
CA PHE A 276 -6.86 -29.39 6.13
C PHE A 276 -5.92 -28.46 6.88
N GLU A 277 -5.52 -28.85 8.10
CA GLU A 277 -4.57 -28.09 8.90
C GLU A 277 -3.14 -28.63 8.70
N GLY A 278 -2.20 -27.73 8.39
CA GLY A 278 -0.81 -28.07 8.12
C GLY A 278 -0.51 -28.39 6.66
N ASP A 279 0.69 -28.90 6.41
CA ASP A 279 1.17 -29.20 5.06
C ASP A 279 0.62 -30.55 4.58
N LEU A 280 -0.14 -30.55 3.49
CA LEU A 280 -0.69 -31.75 2.85
C LEU A 280 0.33 -32.36 1.91
N ILE A 281 0.78 -33.59 2.19
CA ILE A 281 1.70 -34.35 1.34
C ILE A 281 0.97 -35.53 0.73
N VAL A 282 0.80 -35.54 -0.59
CA VAL A 282 0.27 -36.68 -1.34
C VAL A 282 1.42 -37.66 -1.62
N SER A 283 1.35 -38.83 -0.99
CA SER A 283 2.46 -39.80 -0.98
C SER A 283 2.46 -40.70 -2.22
N PRO A 284 3.63 -41.24 -2.62
CA PRO A 284 3.72 -42.18 -3.74
C PRO A 284 2.75 -43.37 -3.62
N GLY A 285 2.17 -43.82 -4.73
CA GLY A 285 1.19 -44.92 -4.75
C GLY A 285 -0.22 -44.55 -4.30
N THR A 286 -0.46 -43.27 -3.99
CA THR A 286 -1.79 -42.75 -3.64
C THR A 286 -2.31 -41.76 -4.68
N GLU A 287 -3.63 -41.75 -4.85
CA GLU A 287 -4.34 -40.70 -5.57
C GLU A 287 -5.24 -39.95 -4.59
N TYR A 288 -4.95 -38.67 -4.36
CA TYR A 288 -5.75 -37.80 -3.50
C TYR A 288 -6.84 -37.12 -4.33
N VAL A 289 -8.11 -37.37 -3.98
CA VAL A 289 -9.26 -36.98 -4.80
C VAL A 289 -10.11 -35.94 -4.07
N ILE A 290 -10.09 -34.70 -4.57
CA ILE A 290 -10.95 -33.60 -4.13
C ILE A 290 -12.09 -33.48 -5.16
N ARG A 291 -13.31 -33.81 -4.76
CA ARG A 291 -14.47 -33.87 -5.67
C ARG A 291 -15.71 -33.24 -5.05
N ASN A 292 -16.44 -32.45 -5.85
CA ASN A 292 -17.73 -31.84 -5.50
C ASN A 292 -17.69 -31.03 -4.18
N MET A 293 -16.59 -30.34 -3.89
CA MET A 293 -16.43 -29.63 -2.61
C MET A 293 -15.62 -28.34 -2.72
N THR A 294 -15.76 -27.49 -1.71
CA THR A 294 -14.77 -26.45 -1.43
C THR A 294 -13.80 -26.99 -0.38
N TYR A 295 -12.52 -27.02 -0.71
CA TYR A 295 -11.48 -27.57 0.14
C TYR A 295 -10.37 -26.54 0.39
N GLN A 296 -10.10 -26.25 1.66
CA GLN A 296 -9.08 -25.30 2.07
C GLN A 296 -7.89 -26.02 2.71
N ILE A 297 -6.67 -25.64 2.34
CA ILE A 297 -5.44 -26.13 2.95
C ILE A 297 -4.78 -24.97 3.71
N ASN A 298 -4.58 -25.12 5.02
CA ASN A 298 -3.87 -24.18 5.89
C ASN A 298 -2.38 -24.54 5.99
N GLY A 299 -1.75 -24.68 4.84
CA GLY A 299 -0.36 -25.12 4.69
C GLY A 299 0.03 -25.27 3.23
N ASN A 300 1.20 -25.85 2.99
CA ASN A 300 1.64 -26.21 1.63
C ASN A 300 0.88 -27.45 1.14
N LEU A 301 0.78 -27.61 -0.17
CA LEU A 301 0.36 -28.86 -0.80
C LEU A 301 1.52 -29.40 -1.63
N THR A 302 1.97 -30.61 -1.34
CA THR A 302 3.02 -31.27 -2.12
C THR A 302 2.49 -32.57 -2.72
N VAL A 303 2.66 -32.75 -4.03
CA VAL A 303 2.36 -34.00 -4.74
C VAL A 303 3.69 -34.62 -5.14
N GLU A 304 4.05 -35.70 -4.46
CA GLU A 304 5.35 -36.37 -4.64
C GLU A 304 5.39 -37.25 -5.90
N LYS A 305 6.60 -37.65 -6.31
CA LYS A 305 6.81 -38.52 -7.46
C LYS A 305 6.06 -39.85 -7.30
N GLY A 306 5.29 -40.24 -8.32
CA GLY A 306 4.46 -41.45 -8.27
C GLY A 306 3.16 -41.30 -7.48
N ALA A 307 2.83 -40.09 -7.03
CA ALA A 307 1.54 -39.73 -6.45
C ALA A 307 0.67 -39.00 -7.48
N LYS A 308 -0.65 -39.03 -7.26
CA LYS A 308 -1.62 -38.33 -8.10
C LYS A 308 -2.53 -37.41 -7.30
N LEU A 309 -2.85 -36.25 -7.86
CA LEU A 309 -3.86 -35.33 -7.33
C LEU A 309 -4.97 -35.12 -8.37
N THR A 310 -6.20 -35.38 -7.98
CA THR A 310 -7.39 -35.13 -8.80
C THR A 310 -8.27 -34.08 -8.12
N VAL A 311 -8.56 -32.98 -8.82
CA VAL A 311 -9.47 -31.92 -8.38
C VAL A 311 -10.59 -31.78 -9.40
N GLU A 312 -11.79 -32.19 -9.03
CA GLU A 312 -12.93 -32.28 -9.95
C GLU A 312 -14.16 -31.56 -9.39
N ASN A 313 -14.77 -30.68 -10.19
CA ASN A 313 -15.95 -29.90 -9.81
C ASN A 313 -15.83 -29.28 -8.40
N SER A 314 -14.65 -28.73 -8.10
CA SER A 314 -14.28 -28.33 -6.74
C SER A 314 -13.58 -26.97 -6.72
N THR A 315 -13.54 -26.36 -5.55
CA THR A 315 -12.69 -25.19 -5.30
C THR A 315 -11.59 -25.58 -4.32
N LEU A 316 -10.36 -25.69 -4.79
CA LEU A 316 -9.18 -25.88 -3.95
C LEU A 316 -8.59 -24.50 -3.59
N THR A 317 -8.50 -24.22 -2.30
CA THR A 317 -7.99 -22.95 -1.77
C THR A 317 -6.78 -23.20 -0.87
N VAL A 318 -5.67 -22.50 -1.11
CA VAL A 318 -4.52 -22.49 -0.19
C VAL A 318 -4.57 -21.22 0.66
N LYS A 319 -4.59 -21.37 1.99
CA LYS A 319 -4.67 -20.22 2.90
C LYS A 319 -3.33 -19.51 3.00
N MET A 320 -3.33 -18.21 2.68
CA MET A 320 -2.15 -17.35 2.67
C MET A 320 -2.50 -15.96 3.20
N ARG A 321 -1.51 -15.29 3.79
CA ARG A 321 -1.55 -13.93 4.31
C ARG A 321 -0.75 -12.98 3.43
N TYR A 322 0.31 -13.45 2.78
CA TYR A 322 1.12 -12.66 1.85
C TYR A 322 1.70 -13.50 0.72
N LYS A 323 2.27 -12.86 -0.29
CA LYS A 323 2.89 -13.48 -1.47
C LYS A 323 3.90 -14.56 -1.08
N CYS A 324 3.85 -15.72 -1.74
CA CYS A 324 4.78 -16.84 -1.54
C CYS A 324 4.81 -17.49 -0.15
N GLU A 325 3.93 -17.11 0.80
CA GLU A 325 3.93 -17.69 2.15
C GLU A 325 3.76 -19.22 2.14
N LYS A 326 2.84 -19.71 1.30
CA LYS A 326 2.52 -21.12 1.07
C LYS A 326 2.35 -21.37 -0.41
N ASN A 327 2.66 -22.57 -0.86
CA ASN A 327 2.64 -22.93 -2.28
C ASN A 327 2.12 -24.35 -2.51
N ILE A 328 1.81 -24.64 -3.76
CA ILE A 328 1.56 -25.99 -4.28
C ILE A 328 2.82 -26.45 -5.02
N TYR A 329 3.39 -27.57 -4.61
CA TYR A 329 4.58 -28.18 -5.21
C TYR A 329 4.21 -29.52 -5.86
N ILE A 330 4.39 -29.62 -7.17
CA ILE A 330 4.24 -30.87 -7.91
C ILE A 330 5.65 -31.39 -8.20
N ASN A 331 6.12 -32.33 -7.38
CA ASN A 331 7.49 -32.83 -7.37
C ASN A 331 7.58 -34.17 -8.11
N GLY A 332 7.30 -34.16 -9.42
CA GLY A 332 7.30 -35.36 -10.26
C GLY A 332 6.04 -36.21 -10.11
N GLY A 333 5.05 -35.74 -9.35
CA GLY A 333 3.71 -36.32 -9.31
C GLY A 333 2.85 -35.88 -10.49
N SER A 334 1.64 -36.44 -10.61
CA SER A 334 0.70 -36.14 -11.69
C SER A 334 -0.53 -35.41 -11.15
N VAL A 335 -1.08 -34.45 -11.91
CA VAL A 335 -2.21 -33.63 -11.46
C VAL A 335 -3.26 -33.52 -12.55
N ARG A 336 -4.53 -33.71 -12.18
CA ARG A 336 -5.68 -33.45 -13.04
C ARG A 336 -6.66 -32.51 -12.37
N ILE A 337 -7.03 -31.44 -13.07
CA ILE A 337 -7.98 -30.43 -12.61
C ILE A 337 -9.08 -30.30 -13.66
N SER A 338 -10.33 -30.57 -13.30
CA SER A 338 -11.45 -30.50 -14.23
C SER A 338 -12.64 -29.75 -13.62
N SER A 339 -13.21 -28.81 -14.39
CA SER A 339 -14.35 -27.99 -13.96
C SER A 339 -14.17 -27.37 -12.56
N SER A 340 -12.95 -26.97 -12.23
CA SER A 340 -12.57 -26.62 -10.85
C SER A 340 -11.88 -25.26 -10.77
N THR A 341 -11.78 -24.73 -9.56
CA THR A 341 -11.03 -23.50 -9.27
C THR A 341 -9.88 -23.80 -8.31
N VAL A 342 -8.67 -23.34 -8.65
CA VAL A 342 -7.50 -23.36 -7.74
C VAL A 342 -7.12 -21.91 -7.45
N LYS A 343 -7.05 -21.53 -6.17
CA LYS A 343 -6.77 -20.14 -5.76
C LYS A 343 -6.12 -20.07 -4.38
N SER A 344 -5.57 -18.91 -4.01
CA SER A 344 -5.32 -18.59 -2.60
C SER A 344 -6.57 -18.02 -1.91
N SER A 345 -6.67 -18.14 -0.59
CA SER A 345 -7.63 -17.35 0.20
C SER A 345 -7.04 -15.98 0.50
N PRO A 346 -7.75 -14.86 0.29
CA PRO A 346 -7.21 -13.52 0.41
C PRO A 346 -7.22 -12.97 1.85
N GLU A 347 -6.87 -13.76 2.87
CA GLU A 347 -6.90 -13.26 4.26
C GLU A 347 -5.74 -12.27 4.47
N GLY A 348 -6.00 -10.99 4.19
CA GLY A 348 -4.99 -9.92 4.17
C GLY A 348 -4.19 -9.80 2.88
N VAL A 349 -4.21 -10.77 1.96
CA VAL A 349 -3.42 -10.70 0.71
C VAL A 349 -3.88 -9.52 -0.16
N ILE A 350 -3.00 -8.54 -0.28
CA ILE A 350 -3.21 -7.35 -1.12
C ILE A 350 -3.24 -7.74 -2.59
N GLN A 351 -4.30 -7.33 -3.30
CA GLN A 351 -4.33 -7.37 -4.77
C GLN A 351 -3.50 -6.19 -5.29
N GLU A 352 -2.35 -6.47 -5.90
CA GLU A 352 -1.56 -5.45 -6.59
C GLU A 352 -2.42 -4.85 -7.72
N ALA A 353 -2.43 -3.52 -7.87
CA ALA A 353 -3.19 -2.88 -8.94
C ALA A 353 -2.69 -3.37 -10.31
N GLY A 354 -3.53 -4.11 -11.05
CA GLY A 354 -3.17 -4.68 -12.35
C GLY A 354 -2.64 -6.13 -12.33
N GLU A 355 -2.48 -6.76 -11.16
CA GLU A 355 -2.35 -8.22 -11.13
C GLU A 355 -3.70 -8.88 -11.46
N ILE A 356 -3.66 -9.91 -12.32
CA ILE A 356 -4.82 -10.76 -12.54
C ILE A 356 -5.06 -11.57 -11.26
N LEU A 357 -6.30 -11.48 -10.75
CA LEU A 357 -6.81 -12.16 -9.54
C LEU A 357 -6.14 -13.53 -9.31
N GLY A 358 -5.26 -13.63 -8.30
CA GLY A 358 -4.81 -14.91 -7.73
C GLY A 358 -3.36 -15.34 -8.03
N ALA A 359 -2.58 -14.62 -8.85
CA ALA A 359 -1.18 -14.99 -9.17
C ALA A 359 -0.20 -15.02 -7.96
N GLN A 360 -0.68 -14.69 -6.77
CA GLN A 360 0.03 -14.73 -5.49
C GLN A 360 0.35 -16.16 -5.00
N LEU A 361 -0.50 -17.13 -5.34
CA LEU A 361 -0.26 -18.55 -5.07
C LEU A 361 0.68 -19.13 -6.13
N MET A 362 1.79 -19.76 -5.72
CA MET A 362 2.63 -20.50 -6.65
C MET A 362 2.16 -21.95 -6.75
N LEU A 363 2.01 -22.43 -7.98
CA LEU A 363 1.83 -23.84 -8.34
C LEU A 363 3.03 -24.24 -9.19
N ASP A 364 4.02 -24.85 -8.54
CA ASP A 364 5.32 -25.16 -9.13
C ASP A 364 5.40 -26.61 -9.58
N LEU A 365 5.56 -26.85 -10.88
CA LEU A 365 5.85 -28.16 -11.45
C LEU A 365 7.37 -28.31 -11.50
N LYS A 366 7.91 -29.37 -10.89
CA LYS A 366 9.35 -29.63 -10.77
C LYS A 366 9.69 -31.09 -11.03
N ASN A 367 10.98 -31.39 -11.08
CA ASN A 367 11.55 -32.75 -11.05
C ASN A 367 10.99 -33.71 -12.11
N GLY A 368 10.76 -33.23 -13.33
CA GLY A 368 10.27 -34.08 -14.41
C GLY A 368 8.79 -34.43 -14.32
N THR A 369 7.96 -33.58 -13.71
CA THR A 369 6.49 -33.71 -13.72
C THR A 369 5.97 -33.86 -15.16
N THR A 370 5.41 -35.01 -15.52
CA THR A 370 5.04 -35.33 -16.92
C THR A 370 3.56 -35.17 -17.25
N ASP A 371 2.68 -34.96 -16.26
CA ASP A 371 1.25 -35.22 -16.40
C ASP A 371 0.38 -34.21 -15.64
N PHE A 372 0.53 -32.92 -15.96
CA PHE A 372 -0.36 -31.86 -15.45
C PHE A 372 -1.45 -31.53 -16.48
N TYR A 373 -2.71 -31.74 -16.12
CA TYR A 373 -3.87 -31.49 -16.97
C TYR A 373 -4.85 -30.55 -16.30
N ALA A 374 -5.31 -29.54 -17.03
CA ALA A 374 -6.42 -28.68 -16.60
C ALA A 374 -7.45 -28.45 -17.71
N GLU A 375 -8.72 -28.74 -17.44
CA GLU A 375 -9.80 -28.56 -18.41
C GLU A 375 -11.00 -27.84 -17.79
N ASN A 376 -11.62 -26.91 -18.53
CA ASN A 376 -12.80 -26.16 -18.09
C ASN A 376 -12.63 -25.51 -16.69
N SER A 377 -11.43 -25.09 -16.33
CA SER A 377 -11.05 -24.75 -14.96
C SER A 377 -10.51 -23.32 -14.82
N ASN A 378 -10.53 -22.78 -13.60
CA ASN A 378 -9.96 -21.49 -13.25
C ASN A 378 -8.74 -21.67 -12.35
N LEU A 379 -7.55 -21.57 -12.92
CA LEU A 379 -6.28 -21.57 -12.21
C LEU A 379 -5.91 -20.13 -11.86
N LEU A 380 -6.40 -19.67 -10.71
CA LEU A 380 -6.13 -18.36 -10.14
C LEU A 380 -4.84 -18.42 -9.30
N CYS A 381 -3.74 -18.78 -9.96
CA CYS A 381 -2.41 -18.97 -9.41
C CYS A 381 -1.34 -18.73 -10.47
N ARG A 382 -0.07 -18.66 -10.06
CA ARG A 382 1.08 -18.78 -10.95
C ARG A 382 1.42 -20.25 -11.19
N LEU A 383 1.20 -20.72 -12.41
CA LEU A 383 1.64 -22.03 -12.88
C LEU A 383 3.09 -21.93 -13.37
N SER A 384 4.04 -22.44 -12.58
CA SER A 384 5.46 -22.48 -12.96
C SER A 384 5.82 -23.84 -13.55
N LEU A 385 6.17 -23.87 -14.83
CA LEU A 385 6.73 -25.05 -15.49
C LEU A 385 8.26 -24.97 -15.41
N MET A 386 8.84 -25.67 -14.45
CA MET A 386 10.29 -25.75 -14.26
C MET A 386 10.90 -26.89 -15.11
N GLU A 387 12.20 -27.16 -14.98
CA GLU A 387 12.93 -28.05 -15.90
C GLU A 387 12.28 -29.43 -16.17
N LYS A 388 12.14 -29.76 -17.46
CA LYS A 388 11.64 -31.05 -17.98
C LYS A 388 10.22 -31.38 -17.55
N THR A 389 9.38 -30.37 -17.39
CA THR A 389 7.97 -30.57 -17.02
C THR A 389 7.04 -30.52 -18.22
N LYS A 390 5.83 -31.03 -18.05
CA LYS A 390 4.79 -31.00 -19.08
C LYS A 390 3.46 -30.52 -18.49
N ALA A 391 2.76 -29.65 -19.22
CA ALA A 391 1.37 -29.30 -18.89
C ALA A 391 0.50 -29.11 -20.13
N LEU A 392 -0.74 -29.57 -20.02
CA LEU A 392 -1.77 -29.44 -21.04
C LEU A 392 -3.02 -28.79 -20.47
N ILE A 393 -3.47 -27.69 -21.08
CA ILE A 393 -4.59 -26.89 -20.60
C ILE A 393 -5.61 -26.61 -21.71
N SER A 394 -6.90 -26.76 -21.40
CA SER A 394 -7.98 -26.55 -22.36
C SER A 394 -9.16 -25.82 -21.77
N SER A 395 -9.79 -24.94 -22.55
CA SER A 395 -11.04 -24.25 -22.17
C SER A 395 -11.00 -23.63 -20.76
N SER A 396 -9.83 -23.15 -20.32
CA SER A 396 -9.57 -22.78 -18.93
C SER A 396 -9.07 -21.34 -18.83
N THR A 397 -9.09 -20.78 -17.63
CA THR A 397 -8.44 -19.50 -17.31
C THR A 397 -7.21 -19.76 -16.45
N VAL A 398 -6.04 -19.23 -16.85
CA VAL A 398 -4.80 -19.29 -16.08
C VAL A 398 -4.28 -17.89 -15.84
N SER A 399 -4.14 -17.49 -14.57
CA SER A 399 -3.78 -16.10 -14.22
C SER A 399 -2.35 -15.76 -14.61
N PHE A 400 -1.42 -16.69 -14.43
CA PHE A 400 0.00 -16.44 -14.66
C PHE A 400 0.69 -17.74 -15.06
N ILE A 401 1.41 -17.74 -16.18
CA ILE A 401 2.20 -18.86 -16.65
C ILE A 401 3.67 -18.46 -16.63
N TYR A 402 4.51 -19.30 -16.03
CA TYR A 402 5.96 -19.12 -15.98
C TYR A 402 6.63 -20.33 -16.62
N TRP A 403 6.97 -20.23 -17.91
CA TRP A 403 7.39 -21.36 -18.73
C TRP A 403 8.90 -21.38 -18.98
N MET A 404 9.57 -22.48 -18.65
CA MET A 404 10.98 -22.71 -19.03
C MET A 404 11.10 -23.39 -20.40
N PRO A 405 12.08 -22.99 -21.25
CA PRO A 405 12.41 -23.61 -22.53
C PRO A 405 12.55 -25.14 -22.55
N THR A 406 12.92 -25.72 -21.42
CA THR A 406 13.13 -27.16 -21.22
C THR A 406 11.85 -27.94 -20.92
N SER A 407 10.67 -27.31 -21.07
CA SER A 407 9.37 -27.88 -20.72
C SER A 407 8.41 -27.88 -21.90
N ASP A 408 7.50 -28.84 -21.94
CA ASP A 408 6.43 -28.91 -22.93
C ASP A 408 5.16 -28.27 -22.36
N PHE A 409 4.66 -27.25 -23.04
CA PHE A 409 3.45 -26.56 -22.64
C PHE A 409 2.49 -26.42 -23.80
N GLU A 410 1.25 -26.85 -23.60
CA GLU A 410 0.19 -26.64 -24.58
C GLU A 410 -1.07 -26.10 -23.94
N ILE A 411 -1.64 -25.07 -24.57
CA ILE A 411 -2.87 -24.43 -24.11
C ILE A 411 -3.75 -23.99 -25.27
N TYR A 412 -5.02 -24.38 -25.25
CA TYR A 412 -5.96 -24.06 -26.32
C TYR A 412 -7.34 -23.62 -25.83
N LYS A 413 -7.99 -22.76 -26.62
CA LYS A 413 -9.35 -22.23 -26.36
C LYS A 413 -9.51 -21.64 -24.96
N SER A 414 -8.43 -21.05 -24.43
CA SER A 414 -8.32 -20.67 -23.03
C SER A 414 -8.13 -19.16 -22.88
N THR A 415 -8.00 -18.70 -21.64
CA THR A 415 -7.59 -17.33 -21.31
C THR A 415 -6.32 -17.36 -20.48
N ILE A 416 -5.32 -16.57 -20.87
CA ILE A 416 -4.08 -16.39 -20.13
C ILE A 416 -4.01 -14.94 -19.66
N GLY A 417 -3.75 -14.78 -18.37
CA GLY A 417 -3.44 -13.50 -17.78
C GLY A 417 -2.07 -12.97 -18.20
N ILE A 418 -1.03 -13.46 -17.52
CA ILE A 418 0.38 -13.14 -17.79
C ILE A 418 1.08 -14.38 -18.35
N PHE A 419 1.90 -14.21 -19.39
CA PHE A 419 2.80 -15.26 -19.87
C PHE A 419 4.25 -14.82 -19.77
N VAL A 420 5.06 -15.58 -19.03
CA VAL A 420 6.49 -15.33 -18.87
C VAL A 420 7.30 -16.38 -19.62
N PHE A 421 8.13 -15.91 -20.55
CA PHE A 421 9.23 -16.70 -21.09
C PHE A 421 10.37 -16.73 -20.08
N ASN A 422 10.48 -17.80 -19.30
CA ASN A 422 11.59 -17.99 -18.38
C ASN A 422 12.83 -18.53 -19.09
N LEU A 423 13.55 -17.65 -19.76
CA LEU A 423 14.79 -17.92 -20.50
C LEU A 423 16.02 -17.95 -19.57
N SER A 424 15.83 -18.38 -18.32
CA SER A 424 16.88 -18.45 -17.29
C SER A 424 17.69 -19.74 -17.33
N ASP A 425 17.60 -20.55 -18.38
CA ASP A 425 18.43 -21.73 -18.57
C ASP A 425 19.81 -21.37 -19.15
N THR A 426 20.74 -22.32 -19.14
CA THR A 426 22.14 -22.10 -19.52
C THR A 426 22.42 -22.16 -21.04
N ALA A 427 21.44 -22.48 -21.89
CA ALA A 427 21.64 -22.58 -23.33
C ALA A 427 21.99 -21.24 -23.98
N LYS A 428 22.86 -21.28 -25.00
CA LYS A 428 23.27 -20.12 -25.81
C LYS A 428 22.54 -20.15 -27.14
N GLU A 429 21.61 -19.22 -27.34
CA GLU A 429 20.72 -19.21 -28.49
C GLU A 429 20.43 -17.77 -28.94
N THR A 430 20.04 -17.61 -30.20
CA THR A 430 19.47 -16.36 -30.71
C THR A 430 17.98 -16.53 -30.89
N LEU A 431 17.17 -15.74 -30.18
CA LEU A 431 15.73 -15.85 -30.16
C LEU A 431 15.10 -14.57 -30.69
N SER A 432 14.03 -14.71 -31.49
CA SER A 432 13.29 -13.59 -32.04
C SER A 432 11.81 -13.73 -31.71
N PHE A 433 11.24 -12.68 -31.15
CA PHE A 433 9.83 -12.56 -30.81
C PHE A 433 9.26 -11.37 -31.58
N ASN A 434 8.11 -11.57 -32.22
CA ASN A 434 7.46 -10.53 -33.01
C ASN A 434 5.95 -10.55 -32.77
N ASN A 435 5.36 -9.36 -32.67
CA ASN A 435 3.92 -9.17 -32.57
C ASN A 435 3.28 -9.88 -31.37
N LEU A 436 3.96 -9.88 -30.22
CA LEU A 436 3.35 -10.32 -28.96
C LEU A 436 2.41 -9.23 -28.46
N LYS A 437 1.10 -9.47 -28.57
CA LYS A 437 0.06 -8.49 -28.23
C LYS A 437 -0.72 -8.91 -26.99
N LYS A 438 -1.14 -7.90 -26.23
CA LYS A 438 -2.10 -8.06 -25.14
C LYS A 438 -3.51 -7.77 -25.64
N ASP A 439 -4.50 -8.15 -24.84
CA ASP A 439 -5.93 -7.96 -25.14
C ASP A 439 -6.35 -8.55 -26.50
N SER A 440 -5.67 -9.62 -26.94
CA SER A 440 -5.84 -10.24 -28.25
C SER A 440 -5.99 -11.75 -28.16
N GLU A 441 -6.66 -12.35 -29.13
CA GLU A 441 -6.52 -13.78 -29.38
C GLU A 441 -5.13 -14.06 -29.97
N THR A 442 -4.48 -15.10 -29.46
CA THR A 442 -3.10 -15.45 -29.80
C THR A 442 -3.03 -16.89 -30.27
N ASN A 443 -2.31 -17.07 -31.38
CA ASN A 443 -1.77 -18.35 -31.81
C ASN A 443 -0.25 -18.20 -31.83
N PHE A 444 0.45 -18.98 -31.03
CA PHE A 444 1.89 -18.88 -30.85
C PHE A 444 2.50 -20.27 -30.70
N THR A 445 3.60 -20.53 -31.40
CA THR A 445 4.34 -21.77 -31.28
C THR A 445 5.82 -21.47 -31.24
N MET A 446 6.53 -22.11 -30.31
CA MET A 446 7.98 -22.08 -30.23
C MET A 446 8.46 -23.46 -29.81
N THR A 447 9.44 -23.98 -30.54
CA THR A 447 10.15 -25.22 -30.20
C THR A 447 11.59 -24.86 -29.90
N THR A 448 12.10 -25.37 -28.78
CA THR A 448 13.50 -25.21 -28.36
C THR A 448 14.22 -26.53 -28.55
N SER A 449 15.51 -26.59 -28.22
CA SER A 449 16.28 -27.84 -28.23
C SER A 449 15.80 -28.89 -27.20
N SER A 450 14.95 -28.50 -26.25
CA SER A 450 14.62 -29.31 -25.06
C SER A 450 13.17 -29.27 -24.61
N GLY A 451 12.30 -28.53 -25.30
CA GLY A 451 10.88 -28.43 -24.99
C GLY A 451 10.14 -27.59 -26.04
N GLN A 452 8.84 -27.37 -25.82
CA GLN A 452 8.01 -26.56 -26.71
C GLN A 452 6.92 -25.80 -25.96
N VAL A 453 6.43 -24.73 -26.58
CA VAL A 453 5.19 -24.07 -26.20
C VAL A 453 4.27 -23.94 -27.40
N ILE A 454 3.01 -24.34 -27.23
CA ILE A 454 1.92 -24.22 -28.22
C ILE A 454 0.75 -23.50 -27.55
N ILE A 455 0.34 -22.38 -28.11
CA ILE A 455 -0.81 -21.58 -27.68
C ILE A 455 -1.74 -21.46 -28.90
N SER A 456 -2.99 -21.92 -28.78
CA SER A 456 -3.92 -21.98 -29.92
C SER A 456 -5.33 -21.48 -29.58
N GLY A 457 -5.82 -20.47 -30.28
CA GLY A 457 -7.16 -19.89 -30.05
C GLY A 457 -7.35 -19.42 -28.60
N THR A 458 -6.30 -18.87 -27.99
CA THR A 458 -6.26 -18.50 -26.57
C THR A 458 -6.15 -16.99 -26.43
N ARG A 459 -6.97 -16.39 -25.56
CA ARG A 459 -6.98 -14.94 -25.34
C ARG A 459 -5.94 -14.53 -24.30
N MET A 460 -5.05 -13.62 -24.69
CA MET A 460 -4.16 -12.91 -23.77
C MET A 460 -4.86 -11.67 -23.23
N ILE A 461 -4.98 -11.53 -21.89
CA ILE A 461 -5.71 -10.39 -21.28
C ILE A 461 -4.82 -9.39 -20.52
N SER A 462 -3.53 -9.67 -20.32
CA SER A 462 -2.62 -8.70 -19.67
C SER A 462 -1.30 -8.53 -20.39
N GLU A 463 -0.28 -9.36 -20.14
CA GLU A 463 1.06 -9.01 -20.61
C GLU A 463 1.97 -10.20 -20.85
N TRP A 464 2.90 -9.99 -21.77
CA TRP A 464 4.05 -10.85 -22.03
C TRP A 464 5.23 -10.36 -21.20
N GLN A 465 5.96 -11.30 -20.61
CA GLN A 465 7.15 -11.00 -19.83
C GLN A 465 8.30 -11.94 -20.19
N PHE A 466 9.50 -11.54 -19.81
CA PHE A 466 10.72 -12.33 -20.01
C PHE A 466 11.49 -12.39 -18.71
N CYS A 467 11.95 -13.58 -18.32
CA CYS A 467 12.93 -13.73 -17.25
C CYS A 467 14.25 -14.24 -17.83
N LEU A 468 15.33 -13.52 -17.57
CA LEU A 468 16.62 -13.74 -18.23
C LEU A 468 17.61 -14.43 -17.30
N HIS A 469 18.47 -15.29 -17.86
CA HIS A 469 19.61 -15.83 -17.14
C HIS A 469 20.60 -14.72 -16.72
N TYR A 470 21.27 -14.88 -15.58
CA TYR A 470 22.11 -13.83 -15.01
C TYR A 470 23.38 -13.48 -15.80
N SER A 471 23.82 -14.37 -16.70
CA SER A 471 24.92 -14.08 -17.65
C SER A 471 24.44 -13.49 -18.98
N LEU A 472 23.12 -13.38 -19.16
CA LEU A 472 22.45 -13.10 -20.43
C LEU A 472 23.09 -13.89 -21.58
N ASN A 473 23.10 -15.21 -21.48
CA ASN A 473 23.70 -16.13 -22.46
C ASN A 473 23.00 -16.18 -23.83
N LYS A 474 21.81 -15.59 -23.95
CA LYS A 474 21.01 -15.54 -25.18
C LYS A 474 20.97 -14.13 -25.76
N SER A 475 20.95 -14.04 -27.08
CA SER A 475 20.67 -12.79 -27.81
C SER A 475 19.20 -12.78 -28.22
N ILE A 476 18.42 -11.85 -27.67
CA ILE A 476 16.96 -11.82 -27.80
C ILE A 476 16.56 -10.55 -28.54
N THR A 477 15.81 -10.69 -29.64
CA THR A 477 15.18 -9.57 -30.33
C THR A 477 13.67 -9.61 -30.12
N ILE A 478 13.09 -8.52 -29.60
CA ILE A 478 11.64 -8.38 -29.41
C ILE A 478 11.15 -7.20 -30.22
N SER A 479 10.28 -7.47 -31.19
CA SER A 479 9.81 -6.47 -32.16
C SER A 479 8.29 -6.33 -32.19
N ASN A 480 7.81 -5.10 -32.41
CA ASN A 480 6.39 -4.78 -32.60
C ASN A 480 5.46 -5.34 -31.50
N SER A 481 5.94 -5.40 -30.25
CA SER A 481 5.28 -6.14 -29.16
C SER A 481 4.85 -5.23 -28.02
N ASP A 482 3.94 -5.73 -27.18
CA ASP A 482 3.51 -5.10 -25.93
C ASP A 482 4.00 -5.95 -24.76
N ILE A 483 5.08 -5.48 -24.13
CA ILE A 483 5.79 -6.20 -23.07
C ILE A 483 5.50 -5.53 -21.73
N GLY A 484 5.13 -6.35 -20.75
CA GLY A 484 5.04 -5.90 -19.37
C GLY A 484 6.42 -5.71 -18.79
N THR A 485 6.99 -6.82 -18.30
CA THR A 485 8.22 -6.81 -17.52
C THR A 485 9.32 -7.65 -18.15
N ILE A 486 10.55 -7.14 -18.15
CA ILE A 486 11.76 -7.92 -18.48
C ILE A 486 12.63 -8.05 -17.23
N TRP A 487 12.72 -9.26 -16.69
CA TRP A 487 13.42 -9.58 -15.45
C TRP A 487 14.89 -9.79 -15.76
N THR A 488 15.72 -8.90 -15.27
CA THR A 488 17.17 -8.94 -15.44
C THR A 488 17.76 -9.48 -14.15
N ARG A 489 17.99 -10.79 -14.09
CA ARG A 489 18.71 -11.42 -12.98
C ARG A 489 20.16 -10.95 -13.01
N ILE A 490 20.68 -10.55 -11.86
CA ILE A 490 22.05 -10.05 -11.76
C ILE A 490 22.77 -10.85 -10.68
N PRO A 491 23.92 -11.46 -10.98
CA PRO A 491 24.58 -12.36 -10.05
C PRO A 491 25.27 -11.58 -8.92
N PRO A 492 25.70 -12.27 -7.86
CA PRO A 492 26.59 -11.69 -6.86
C PRO A 492 27.88 -11.17 -7.50
N THR A 493 28.32 -9.97 -7.10
CA THR A 493 29.56 -9.34 -7.60
C THR A 493 30.36 -8.72 -6.45
N ASP A 494 31.69 -8.64 -6.61
CA ASP A 494 32.54 -7.89 -5.67
C ASP A 494 32.61 -6.41 -6.01
N ASN A 495 32.58 -6.10 -7.31
CA ASN A 495 32.56 -4.74 -7.85
C ASN A 495 31.13 -4.23 -7.95
N ARG A 496 30.95 -2.92 -7.75
CA ARG A 496 29.67 -2.26 -7.95
C ARG A 496 29.40 -2.14 -9.46
N ILE A 497 28.28 -2.69 -9.91
CA ILE A 497 27.82 -2.54 -11.29
C ILE A 497 26.93 -1.30 -11.41
N THR A 498 26.79 -0.74 -12.60
CA THR A 498 25.87 0.38 -12.87
C THR A 498 24.82 -0.03 -13.89
N ILE A 499 23.56 0.28 -13.61
CA ILE A 499 22.42 0.10 -14.50
C ILE A 499 21.78 1.47 -14.70
N SER A 500 21.63 1.91 -15.96
CA SER A 500 21.16 3.28 -16.21
C SER A 500 20.22 3.39 -17.39
N ASN A 501 19.34 4.40 -17.35
CA ASN A 501 18.49 4.77 -18.48
C ASN A 501 17.56 3.63 -18.95
N LEU A 502 16.97 2.90 -18.00
CA LEU A 502 15.94 1.89 -18.30
C LEU A 502 14.62 2.58 -18.66
N PRO A 503 14.04 2.30 -19.85
CA PRO A 503 12.87 3.01 -20.37
C PRO A 503 11.54 2.50 -19.81
N ASN A 504 10.50 3.29 -20.03
CA ASN A 504 9.08 2.95 -19.89
C ASN A 504 8.32 3.53 -21.09
N GLY A 505 7.27 2.84 -21.53
CA GLY A 505 6.46 3.22 -22.69
C GLY A 505 7.01 2.69 -24.01
N PHE A 506 6.75 3.40 -25.10
CA PHE A 506 7.16 2.99 -26.44
C PHE A 506 8.67 3.18 -26.65
N VAL A 507 9.33 2.14 -27.16
CA VAL A 507 10.76 2.09 -27.42
C VAL A 507 10.99 1.76 -28.89
N GLN A 508 11.63 2.67 -29.63
CA GLN A 508 11.92 2.47 -31.05
C GLN A 508 13.11 1.53 -31.27
N ASP A 509 14.20 1.74 -30.53
CA ASP A 509 15.42 0.93 -30.57
C ASP A 509 16.09 0.99 -29.18
N PHE A 510 16.45 -0.16 -28.62
CA PHE A 510 17.07 -0.27 -27.31
C PHE A 510 17.90 -1.55 -27.20
N SER A 511 19.08 -1.43 -26.59
CA SER A 511 19.96 -2.52 -26.20
C SER A 511 20.16 -2.52 -24.68
N LEU A 512 19.80 -3.62 -24.02
CA LEU A 512 19.99 -3.79 -22.57
C LEU A 512 21.47 -3.83 -22.21
N LYS A 513 22.31 -4.46 -23.04
CA LYS A 513 23.75 -4.60 -22.81
C LYS A 513 24.44 -3.26 -22.68
N GLN A 514 24.01 -2.25 -23.43
CA GLN A 514 24.54 -0.89 -23.34
C GLN A 514 24.16 -0.18 -22.02
N LYS A 515 23.15 -0.67 -21.30
CA LYS A 515 22.65 -0.05 -20.06
C LYS A 515 23.32 -0.60 -18.80
N ILE A 516 24.02 -1.72 -18.90
CA ILE A 516 24.67 -2.40 -17.77
C ILE A 516 26.19 -2.28 -17.91
N GLN A 517 26.84 -1.66 -16.94
CA GLN A 517 28.29 -1.47 -16.87
C GLN A 517 28.88 -2.22 -15.67
N GLY A 518 30.12 -2.71 -15.81
CA GLY A 518 30.80 -3.47 -14.76
C GLY A 518 30.39 -4.94 -14.66
N LEU A 519 29.53 -5.42 -15.56
CA LEU A 519 29.16 -6.83 -15.71
C LEU A 519 29.29 -7.25 -17.17
N THR A 520 29.97 -8.37 -17.42
CA THR A 520 30.06 -8.95 -18.75
C THR A 520 28.79 -9.73 -19.06
N LEU A 521 28.05 -9.28 -20.08
CA LEU A 521 26.89 -9.97 -20.63
C LEU A 521 27.28 -10.62 -21.96
N GLU A 522 26.95 -11.90 -22.13
CA GLU A 522 27.33 -12.63 -23.35
C GLU A 522 26.48 -12.17 -24.56
N GLY A 523 25.17 -12.15 -24.38
CA GLY A 523 24.15 -11.70 -25.33
C GLY A 523 23.62 -10.31 -25.01
N ASP A 524 22.43 -10.03 -25.54
CA ASP A 524 21.73 -8.76 -25.41
C ASP A 524 20.21 -8.96 -25.52
N VAL A 525 19.42 -8.00 -25.02
CA VAL A 525 18.00 -7.86 -25.31
C VAL A 525 17.80 -6.60 -26.14
N HIS A 526 17.46 -6.80 -27.41
CA HIS A 526 17.16 -5.73 -28.37
C HIS A 526 15.64 -5.55 -28.48
N LEU A 527 15.15 -4.33 -28.22
CA LEU A 527 13.74 -3.96 -28.40
C LEU A 527 13.60 -3.08 -29.63
N ILE A 528 12.68 -3.41 -30.53
CA ILE A 528 12.44 -2.66 -31.77
C ILE A 528 10.94 -2.36 -31.92
N ASN A 529 10.55 -1.09 -31.91
CA ASN A 529 9.14 -0.65 -31.98
C ASN A 529 8.23 -1.38 -30.96
N THR A 530 8.68 -1.47 -29.71
CA THR A 530 8.04 -2.26 -28.66
C THR A 530 7.62 -1.37 -27.52
N THR A 531 6.41 -1.55 -27.00
CA THR A 531 5.97 -0.90 -25.75
C THR A 531 6.44 -1.74 -24.58
N LEU A 532 7.06 -1.12 -23.58
CA LEU A 532 7.56 -1.78 -22.37
C LEU A 532 7.00 -1.10 -21.11
N GLN A 533 6.48 -1.86 -20.14
CA GLN A 533 6.12 -1.30 -18.84
C GLN A 533 7.38 -1.05 -17.98
N CYS A 534 8.22 -2.06 -17.76
CA CYS A 534 9.48 -1.84 -17.05
C CYS A 534 10.49 -2.98 -17.23
N PHE A 535 11.75 -2.67 -16.93
CA PHE A 535 12.73 -3.70 -16.56
C PHE A 535 12.61 -4.01 -15.06
N LYS A 536 12.90 -5.26 -14.69
CA LYS A 536 12.90 -5.72 -13.31
C LYS A 536 14.29 -6.23 -12.91
N PRO A 537 15.17 -5.37 -12.39
CA PRO A 537 16.44 -5.80 -11.82
C PRO A 537 16.25 -6.67 -10.58
N GLU A 538 16.57 -7.97 -10.72
CA GLU A 538 16.63 -8.92 -9.61
C GLU A 538 18.09 -9.03 -9.15
N LEU A 539 18.43 -8.33 -8.08
CA LEU A 539 19.79 -8.26 -7.55
C LEU A 539 20.04 -9.40 -6.57
N LEU A 540 20.77 -10.42 -6.99
CA LEU A 540 21.00 -11.64 -6.23
C LEU A 540 22.27 -11.47 -5.39
N SER A 541 22.17 -10.85 -4.21
CA SER A 541 23.32 -10.43 -3.39
C SER A 541 24.33 -9.55 -4.16
N THR A 542 23.83 -8.74 -5.09
CA THR A 542 24.64 -7.90 -5.99
C THR A 542 24.97 -6.56 -5.36
N LYS A 543 26.16 -6.02 -5.66
CA LYS A 543 26.46 -4.60 -5.44
C LYS A 543 26.12 -3.80 -6.70
N ALA A 544 25.13 -2.93 -6.66
CA ALA A 544 24.66 -2.21 -7.85
C ALA A 544 24.35 -0.73 -7.59
N GLU A 545 24.38 0.06 -8.65
CA GLU A 545 23.82 1.39 -8.72
C GLU A 545 22.81 1.47 -9.86
N ILE A 546 21.58 1.93 -9.59
CA ILE A 546 20.51 2.11 -10.57
C ILE A 546 20.23 3.60 -10.71
N ILE A 547 20.38 4.15 -11.91
CA ILE A 547 20.35 5.60 -12.15
C ILE A 547 19.37 5.94 -13.28
N ASN A 548 18.58 7.01 -13.13
CA ASN A 548 17.71 7.53 -14.19
C ASN A 548 16.88 6.44 -14.89
N SER A 549 16.22 5.60 -14.11
CA SER A 549 15.60 4.38 -14.60
C SER A 549 14.15 4.25 -14.14
N TYR A 550 13.31 3.71 -15.01
CA TYR A 550 11.97 3.24 -14.66
C TYR A 550 12.04 1.71 -14.49
N ALA A 551 11.91 1.22 -13.26
CA ALA A 551 12.22 -0.18 -12.95
C ALA A 551 11.35 -0.79 -11.85
N MET A 552 11.18 -2.10 -11.88
CA MET A 552 10.67 -2.91 -10.77
C MET A 552 11.84 -3.51 -10.00
N PHE A 553 12.20 -2.88 -8.87
CA PHE A 553 13.44 -3.19 -8.16
C PHE A 553 13.26 -4.31 -7.12
N HIS A 554 14.00 -5.41 -7.27
CA HIS A 554 13.89 -6.59 -6.42
C HIS A 554 15.28 -7.01 -5.86
N PRO A 555 15.67 -6.55 -4.67
CA PRO A 555 16.89 -7.00 -4.02
C PRO A 555 16.68 -8.31 -3.24
N TYR A 556 17.69 -9.18 -3.28
CA TYR A 556 17.75 -10.45 -2.56
C TYR A 556 19.03 -10.55 -1.71
N GLY A 557 18.93 -11.22 -0.56
CA GLY A 557 20.07 -11.56 0.28
C GLY A 557 20.90 -10.36 0.71
N GLU A 558 22.20 -10.41 0.48
CA GLU A 558 23.18 -9.39 0.91
C GLU A 558 23.37 -8.28 -0.13
N ALA A 559 22.33 -7.98 -0.94
CA ALA A 559 22.41 -6.93 -1.94
C ALA A 559 22.79 -5.58 -1.32
N ASP A 560 23.67 -4.84 -1.98
CA ASP A 560 24.13 -3.50 -1.58
C ASP A 560 23.87 -2.54 -2.75
N THR A 561 22.77 -1.82 -2.68
CA THR A 561 22.22 -1.09 -3.81
C THR A 561 22.06 0.38 -3.52
N ILE A 562 22.38 1.21 -4.50
CA ILE A 562 22.05 2.63 -4.52
C ILE A 562 21.12 2.85 -5.72
N VAL A 563 19.94 3.43 -5.50
CA VAL A 563 19.00 3.84 -6.53
C VAL A 563 18.90 5.36 -6.51
N ARG A 564 19.10 6.02 -7.64
CA ARG A 564 19.12 7.49 -7.72
C ARG A 564 18.31 7.98 -8.91
N ASP A 565 17.61 9.09 -8.71
CA ASP A 565 16.95 9.85 -9.78
C ASP A 565 16.00 8.98 -10.63
N SER A 566 15.27 8.05 -9.99
CA SER A 566 14.55 6.96 -10.66
C SER A 566 13.06 6.88 -10.29
N TYR A 567 12.33 6.02 -11.00
CA TYR A 567 10.93 5.69 -10.74
C TYR A 567 10.82 4.18 -10.53
N LEU A 568 10.46 3.76 -9.32
CA LEU A 568 10.36 2.36 -8.94
C LEU A 568 8.88 1.93 -8.87
N ILE A 569 8.46 1.08 -9.82
CA ILE A 569 7.13 0.48 -9.83
C ILE A 569 7.17 -0.86 -9.08
N TYR A 570 6.26 -1.10 -8.12
CA TYR A 570 6.18 -2.34 -7.35
C TYR A 570 7.52 -2.75 -6.69
N LEU A 571 7.82 -2.21 -5.50
CA LEU A 571 9.04 -2.57 -4.77
C LEU A 571 8.78 -3.80 -3.89
N ASN A 572 9.19 -4.97 -4.38
CA ASN A 572 9.24 -6.19 -3.57
C ASN A 572 10.66 -6.38 -3.03
N HIS A 573 10.86 -5.92 -1.80
CA HIS A 573 12.15 -5.96 -1.13
C HIS A 573 12.32 -7.28 -0.37
N TYR A 574 12.93 -8.27 -1.02
CA TYR A 574 13.16 -9.57 -0.40
C TYR A 574 14.31 -9.54 0.59
N GLY A 575 15.35 -8.72 0.41
CA GLY A 575 16.39 -8.55 1.40
C GLY A 575 17.59 -7.81 0.85
N SER A 576 18.32 -7.10 1.72
CA SER A 576 19.50 -6.35 1.35
C SER A 576 20.40 -6.15 2.56
N LYS A 577 21.72 -6.15 2.35
CA LYS A 577 22.65 -5.57 3.32
C LYS A 577 22.43 -4.06 3.47
N ARG A 578 22.17 -3.39 2.33
CA ARG A 578 21.93 -1.94 2.25
C ARG A 578 21.19 -1.60 0.97
N THR A 579 20.14 -0.79 1.07
CA THR A 579 19.41 -0.23 -0.06
C THR A 579 19.24 1.26 0.18
N GLU A 580 20.00 2.08 -0.53
CA GLU A 580 19.86 3.54 -0.49
C GLU A 580 19.03 4.02 -1.68
N ILE A 581 17.96 4.77 -1.44
CA ILE A 581 17.06 5.27 -2.48
C ILE A 581 17.05 6.80 -2.39
N ILE A 582 17.50 7.46 -3.46
CA ILE A 582 17.83 8.88 -3.50
C ILE A 582 17.05 9.58 -4.61
N ASN A 583 16.37 10.68 -4.32
CA ASN A 583 15.62 11.49 -5.28
C ASN A 583 14.75 10.62 -6.22
N THR A 584 14.04 9.65 -5.63
CA THR A 584 13.36 8.58 -6.37
C THR A 584 11.92 8.49 -5.89
N THR A 585 11.02 8.11 -6.79
CA THR A 585 9.61 7.83 -6.44
C THR A 585 9.36 6.33 -6.49
N VAL A 586 8.88 5.75 -5.39
CA VAL A 586 8.38 4.38 -5.33
C VAL A 586 6.86 4.43 -5.45
N PHE A 587 6.25 3.70 -6.38
CA PHE A 587 4.79 3.69 -6.56
C PHE A 587 4.26 2.29 -6.91
N GLY A 588 2.95 2.10 -6.73
CA GLY A 588 2.32 0.77 -6.78
C GLY A 588 2.30 0.13 -5.40
N THR A 589 2.86 -1.06 -5.23
CA THR A 589 2.89 -1.76 -3.93
C THR A 589 4.31 -1.76 -3.36
N LEU A 590 4.44 -1.52 -2.05
CA LEU A 590 5.70 -1.69 -1.33
C LEU A 590 5.61 -2.92 -0.42
N GLN A 591 6.36 -3.96 -0.73
CA GLN A 591 6.39 -5.20 0.04
C GLN A 591 7.76 -5.40 0.67
N LEU A 592 7.78 -5.48 2.01
CA LEU A 592 8.94 -5.80 2.82
C LEU A 592 8.74 -7.22 3.34
N ILE A 593 9.09 -8.21 2.53
CA ILE A 593 8.68 -9.60 2.73
C ILE A 593 9.87 -10.53 2.68
N ASP A 594 9.81 -11.61 3.43
CA ASP A 594 10.70 -12.73 3.22
C ASP A 594 10.14 -13.68 2.16
N LYS A 595 11.03 -14.51 1.59
CA LYS A 595 10.66 -15.56 0.65
C LYS A 595 11.13 -16.90 1.20
N PRO A 596 10.36 -17.52 2.13
CA PRO A 596 10.75 -18.75 2.78
C PRO A 596 11.11 -19.85 1.77
N GLY A 597 12.17 -20.61 2.02
CA GLY A 597 12.61 -21.72 1.18
C GLY A 597 13.32 -21.35 -0.13
N TYR A 598 13.50 -20.06 -0.45
CA TYR A 598 14.32 -19.67 -1.59
C TYR A 598 15.81 -19.68 -1.23
N HIS A 599 16.54 -20.61 -1.83
CA HIS A 599 18.00 -20.71 -1.73
C HIS A 599 18.57 -21.07 -3.10
N GLU A 600 19.57 -20.32 -3.56
CA GLU A 600 20.26 -20.58 -4.81
C GLU A 600 21.76 -20.34 -4.64
N THR A 601 22.60 -21.24 -5.17
CA THR A 601 24.06 -21.04 -5.17
C THR A 601 24.49 -20.54 -6.53
N ILE A 602 24.88 -19.27 -6.62
CA ILE A 602 25.31 -18.60 -7.85
C ILE A 602 26.76 -18.20 -7.71
N ASN A 603 27.62 -18.66 -8.63
CA ASN A 603 29.07 -18.41 -8.61
C ASN A 603 29.71 -18.72 -7.24
N GLY A 604 29.28 -19.81 -6.58
CA GLY A 604 29.79 -20.24 -5.28
C GLY A 604 29.30 -19.42 -4.08
N ARG A 605 28.39 -18.45 -4.28
CA ARG A 605 27.75 -17.69 -3.19
C ARG A 605 26.30 -18.11 -3.03
N VAL A 606 25.90 -18.33 -1.79
CA VAL A 606 24.51 -18.62 -1.46
C VAL A 606 23.73 -17.30 -1.47
N VAL A 607 22.71 -17.25 -2.31
CA VAL A 607 21.66 -16.23 -2.31
C VAL A 607 20.50 -16.87 -1.56
N GLY A 608 20.35 -16.47 -0.31
CA GLY A 608 19.45 -17.12 0.64
C GLY A 608 18.10 -16.43 0.79
N GLU A 609 17.38 -16.92 1.79
CA GLU A 609 16.12 -16.35 2.23
C GLU A 609 16.22 -14.87 2.56
N GLY A 610 15.13 -14.19 2.26
CA GLY A 610 14.97 -12.77 2.50
C GLY A 610 14.65 -12.38 3.95
N GLY A 611 13.97 -11.25 4.10
CA GLY A 611 13.41 -10.76 5.35
C GLY A 611 14.35 -9.91 6.21
N TYR A 612 15.57 -9.64 5.74
CA TYR A 612 16.55 -8.76 6.37
C TYR A 612 16.87 -7.58 5.46
N PHE A 613 16.76 -6.35 5.95
CA PHE A 613 17.06 -5.16 5.15
C PHE A 613 17.52 -3.96 5.98
N ASP A 614 18.36 -3.12 5.37
CA ASP A 614 18.64 -1.75 5.80
C ASP A 614 18.33 -0.79 4.65
N ILE A 615 17.26 0.00 4.80
CA ILE A 615 16.79 0.93 3.77
C ILE A 615 17.06 2.37 4.22
N ILE A 616 17.74 3.13 3.36
CA ILE A 616 18.08 4.53 3.59
C ILE A 616 17.39 5.36 2.50
N PHE A 617 16.46 6.22 2.91
CA PHE A 617 15.79 7.15 2.00
C PHE A 617 16.47 8.52 2.01
N SER A 618 16.63 9.13 0.84
CA SER A 618 17.20 10.48 0.69
C SER A 618 16.38 11.26 -0.33
N SER A 619 15.48 12.13 0.12
CA SER A 619 14.52 12.85 -0.75
C SER A 619 13.64 11.89 -1.56
N THR A 620 13.16 10.81 -0.93
CA THR A 620 12.36 9.77 -1.61
C THR A 620 10.88 9.98 -1.40
N THR A 621 10.09 9.79 -2.45
CA THR A 621 8.62 9.78 -2.36
C THR A 621 8.10 8.35 -2.41
N ILE A 622 7.26 7.98 -1.45
CA ILE A 622 6.49 6.73 -1.46
C ILE A 622 5.06 7.08 -1.85
N ASP A 623 4.66 6.65 -3.04
CA ASP A 623 3.30 6.70 -3.57
C ASP A 623 2.76 5.29 -3.76
N ALA A 624 2.81 4.51 -2.68
CA ALA A 624 2.37 3.13 -2.65
C ALA A 624 1.07 3.01 -1.85
N PRO A 625 -0.11 2.89 -2.48
CA PRO A 625 -1.39 2.86 -1.77
C PRO A 625 -1.47 1.80 -0.67
N GLN A 626 -0.64 0.76 -0.76
CA GLN A 626 -0.57 -0.34 0.18
C GLN A 626 0.87 -0.74 0.50
N ILE A 627 1.13 -1.05 1.78
CA ILE A 627 2.41 -1.55 2.29
C ILE A 627 2.20 -2.91 2.94
N VAL A 628 2.99 -3.92 2.54
CA VAL A 628 3.00 -5.24 3.19
C VAL A 628 4.28 -5.41 3.99
N VAL A 629 4.17 -5.81 5.24
CA VAL A 629 5.31 -6.16 6.11
C VAL A 629 5.18 -7.61 6.57
N ALA A 630 6.04 -8.46 6.02
CA ALA A 630 6.17 -9.87 6.40
C ALA A 630 7.65 -10.27 6.40
N CYS A 631 8.48 -9.49 7.07
CA CYS A 631 9.92 -9.69 7.14
C CYS A 631 10.35 -10.38 8.44
N ASN A 632 11.66 -10.60 8.61
CA ASN A 632 12.24 -11.04 9.89
C ASN A 632 12.58 -9.80 10.74
N THR A 633 13.55 -9.01 10.27
CA THR A 633 13.91 -7.73 10.90
C THR A 633 14.43 -6.75 9.85
N GLY A 634 14.23 -5.45 10.06
CA GLY A 634 14.83 -4.47 9.17
C GLY A 634 14.95 -3.08 9.78
N THR A 635 15.73 -2.22 9.13
CA THR A 635 15.91 -0.81 9.48
C THR A 635 15.46 0.09 8.34
N ILE A 636 14.84 1.22 8.69
CA ILE A 636 14.46 2.28 7.76
C ILE A 636 14.97 3.60 8.33
N SER A 637 15.68 4.40 7.54
CA SER A 637 16.21 5.69 7.97
C SER A 637 16.17 6.74 6.86
N GLY A 638 16.51 7.98 7.20
CA GLY A 638 16.65 9.08 6.26
C GLY A 638 15.37 9.87 5.99
N THR A 639 15.30 10.52 4.83
CA THR A 639 14.25 11.48 4.45
C THR A 639 13.30 10.90 3.42
N VAL A 640 12.03 10.74 3.82
CA VAL A 640 10.98 10.13 3.02
C VAL A 640 9.67 10.91 3.12
N TYR A 641 8.99 11.08 2.00
CA TYR A 641 7.66 11.66 1.89
C TYR A 641 6.65 10.60 1.47
N PHE A 642 5.68 10.29 2.31
CA PHE A 642 4.59 9.36 1.98
C PHE A 642 3.48 10.11 1.28
N LYS A 643 3.46 10.10 -0.05
CA LYS A 643 2.29 10.54 -0.83
C LYS A 643 1.11 9.60 -0.63
N SER A 644 1.36 8.29 -0.62
CA SER A 644 0.42 7.23 -0.22
C SER A 644 1.19 6.02 0.38
N PRO A 645 0.62 5.27 1.35
CA PRO A 645 -0.69 5.49 1.95
C PRO A 645 -0.65 6.62 2.97
N LYS A 646 -1.83 7.17 3.31
CA LYS A 646 -1.97 8.16 4.38
C LYS A 646 -2.56 7.58 5.67
N GLU A 647 -3.21 6.42 5.59
CA GLU A 647 -3.83 5.76 6.74
C GLU A 647 -3.10 4.45 7.08
N LEU A 648 -2.92 4.20 8.39
CA LEU A 648 -2.26 2.99 8.90
C LEU A 648 -3.05 1.70 8.57
N SER A 649 -4.34 1.81 8.29
CA SER A 649 -5.21 0.71 7.81
C SER A 649 -4.75 0.12 6.47
N ASN A 650 -3.97 0.86 5.68
CA ASN A 650 -3.40 0.40 4.41
C ASN A 650 -2.04 -0.30 4.57
N ILE A 651 -1.57 -0.48 5.82
CA ILE A 651 -0.41 -1.30 6.14
C ILE A 651 -0.89 -2.66 6.59
N GLN A 652 -0.48 -3.70 5.87
CA GLN A 652 -0.67 -5.08 6.28
C GLN A 652 0.59 -5.57 7.00
N TRP A 653 0.56 -5.60 8.34
CA TRP A 653 1.66 -6.13 9.15
C TRP A 653 1.40 -7.58 9.55
N VAL A 654 2.01 -8.52 8.84
CA VAL A 654 1.85 -9.96 9.10
C VAL A 654 2.79 -10.43 10.20
N ARG A 655 4.08 -10.07 10.12
CA ARG A 655 5.12 -10.43 11.09
C ARG A 655 6.38 -9.58 10.92
N GLY A 656 7.32 -9.76 11.84
CA GLY A 656 8.64 -9.11 11.78
C GLY A 656 8.72 -7.82 12.58
N LYS A 657 9.94 -7.28 12.66
CA LYS A 657 10.25 -6.06 13.38
C LYS A 657 10.93 -5.06 12.44
N ILE A 658 10.51 -3.80 12.46
CA ILE A 658 11.18 -2.73 11.72
C ILE A 658 11.56 -1.63 12.68
N THR A 659 12.85 -1.34 12.80
CA THR A 659 13.33 -0.15 13.50
C THR A 659 13.39 1.00 12.52
N ARG A 660 12.52 2.00 12.68
CA ARG A 660 12.51 3.21 11.86
C ARG A 660 13.14 4.37 12.63
N THR A 661 14.14 5.01 12.03
CA THR A 661 14.80 6.21 12.53
C THR A 661 14.21 7.45 11.88
N TYR A 662 13.83 8.43 12.71
CA TYR A 662 13.18 9.66 12.30
C TYR A 662 14.13 10.84 12.49
N PRO A 663 14.77 11.36 11.42
CA PRO A 663 15.44 12.65 11.52
C PRO A 663 14.41 13.74 11.78
N LEU A 664 14.73 14.66 12.68
CA LEU A 664 13.84 15.74 13.08
C LEU A 664 14.57 17.08 13.13
N ILE A 665 13.82 18.12 12.79
CA ILE A 665 14.22 19.52 12.80
C ILE A 665 13.27 20.26 13.73
N VAL A 666 13.82 20.98 14.71
CA VAL A 666 13.04 21.84 15.60
C VAL A 666 13.24 23.29 15.16
N GLU A 667 12.13 23.97 14.86
CA GLU A 667 12.15 25.35 14.39
C GLU A 667 11.02 26.18 15.02
N THR A 668 11.16 27.51 15.05
CA THR A 668 10.07 28.41 15.44
C THR A 668 9.04 28.55 14.31
N LEU A 669 7.91 29.22 14.57
CA LEU A 669 6.94 29.57 13.53
C LEU A 669 7.57 30.43 12.41
N GLU A 670 8.58 31.23 12.75
CA GLU A 670 9.36 32.07 11.84
C GLU A 670 10.52 31.31 11.16
N LYS A 671 10.59 29.98 11.32
CA LYS A 671 11.61 29.09 10.74
C LYS A 671 13.03 29.29 11.28
N GLU A 672 13.18 29.82 12.49
CA GLU A 672 14.46 29.85 13.19
C GLU A 672 14.78 28.49 13.80
N ARG A 673 16.00 27.97 13.61
CA ARG A 673 16.44 26.67 14.15
C ARG A 673 16.74 26.75 15.64
N LEU A 674 16.08 25.89 16.42
CA LEU A 674 16.21 25.87 17.87
C LEU A 674 17.27 24.88 18.31
N LYS A 675 18.33 25.40 18.95
CA LYS A 675 19.56 24.66 19.29
C LYS A 675 19.57 24.30 20.77
N ASN A 676 20.16 23.16 21.11
CA ASN A 676 20.28 22.67 22.50
C ASN A 676 18.94 22.60 23.27
N VAL A 677 17.82 22.32 22.59
CA VAL A 677 16.49 22.15 23.19
C VAL A 677 16.19 20.66 23.33
N ASN A 678 15.62 20.26 24.48
CA ASN A 678 15.19 18.87 24.66
C ASN A 678 13.91 18.56 23.86
N VAL A 679 13.88 17.36 23.29
CA VAL A 679 12.75 16.79 22.57
C VAL A 679 12.37 15.48 23.24
N TYR A 680 11.07 15.28 23.43
CA TYR A 680 10.51 14.12 24.10
C TYR A 680 9.59 13.37 23.14
N LEU A 681 9.80 12.06 23.01
CA LEU A 681 8.85 11.16 22.39
C LEU A 681 8.00 10.52 23.49
N LYS A 682 6.68 10.64 23.39
CA LYS A 682 5.73 10.15 24.38
C LYS A 682 4.70 9.22 23.78
N GLU A 683 4.21 8.30 24.60
CA GLU A 683 3.04 7.46 24.31
C GLU A 683 2.14 7.45 25.55
N SER A 684 0.86 7.81 25.38
CA SER A 684 -0.10 7.90 26.48
C SER A 684 0.42 8.70 27.70
N GLY A 685 1.12 9.80 27.44
CA GLY A 685 1.71 10.67 28.47
C GLY A 685 3.05 10.20 29.06
N THR A 686 3.48 8.97 28.79
CA THR A 686 4.78 8.43 29.25
C THR A 686 5.89 8.77 28.27
N THR A 687 6.99 9.34 28.74
CA THR A 687 8.17 9.60 27.91
C THR A 687 8.92 8.29 27.60
N LEU A 688 8.99 7.94 26.33
CA LEU A 688 9.72 6.77 25.81
C LEU A 688 11.17 7.11 25.45
N TRP A 689 11.43 8.34 25.01
CA TRP A 689 12.75 8.80 24.62
C TRP A 689 12.90 10.30 24.87
N THR A 690 14.11 10.72 25.25
CA THR A 690 14.53 12.11 25.38
C THR A 690 15.83 12.30 24.60
N GLY A 691 15.91 13.35 23.79
CA GLY A 691 17.15 13.79 23.15
C GLY A 691 17.23 15.29 23.03
N MET A 692 18.39 15.78 22.59
CA MET A 692 18.67 17.20 22.48
C MET A 692 19.01 17.53 21.02
N THR A 693 18.54 18.69 20.55
CA THR A 693 18.91 19.23 19.23
C THR A 693 20.35 19.72 19.22
N ASP A 694 21.07 19.47 18.12
CA ASP A 694 22.43 19.92 17.89
C ASP A 694 22.52 21.43 17.52
N THR A 695 23.70 21.87 17.05
CA THR A 695 23.94 23.26 16.63
C THR A 695 23.18 23.68 15.38
N ASN A 696 22.59 22.74 14.63
CA ASN A 696 21.76 22.96 13.46
C ASN A 696 20.26 22.87 13.79
N GLY A 697 19.92 22.64 15.06
CA GLY A 697 18.55 22.42 15.52
C GLY A 697 17.98 21.06 15.13
N GLU A 698 18.86 20.06 14.93
CA GLU A 698 18.51 18.75 14.42
C GLU A 698 18.78 17.67 15.48
N THR A 699 17.98 16.61 15.47
CA THR A 699 18.24 15.40 16.25
C THR A 699 17.50 14.22 15.61
N SER A 700 17.61 13.02 16.15
CA SER A 700 16.84 11.86 15.67
C SER A 700 16.57 10.86 16.78
N PHE A 701 15.50 10.08 16.60
CA PHE A 701 15.14 8.96 17.47
C PHE A 701 14.70 7.78 16.63
N SER A 702 14.61 6.60 17.22
CA SER A 702 14.15 5.38 16.55
C SER A 702 12.97 4.76 17.29
N ILE A 703 12.03 4.20 16.54
CA ILE A 703 10.92 3.39 17.08
C ILE A 703 11.01 2.00 16.46
N MET A 704 10.92 0.97 17.29
CA MET A 704 10.78 -0.42 16.83
C MET A 704 9.31 -0.76 16.66
N PHE A 705 8.90 -0.98 15.42
CA PHE A 705 7.55 -1.37 15.05
C PHE A 705 7.43 -2.88 14.87
N THR A 706 6.27 -3.39 15.26
CA THR A 706 5.85 -4.80 15.25
C THR A 706 4.37 -4.85 14.89
N SER A 707 3.82 -6.06 14.70
CA SER A 707 2.39 -6.26 14.49
C SER A 707 1.51 -5.69 15.62
N ASN A 708 2.07 -5.47 16.82
CA ASN A 708 1.31 -5.03 17.99
C ASN A 708 1.28 -3.51 18.16
N ASN A 709 2.14 -2.74 17.49
CA ASN A 709 2.25 -1.29 17.70
C ASN A 709 2.37 -0.45 16.41
N TYR A 710 2.39 -1.04 15.21
CA TYR A 710 2.48 -0.27 13.96
C TYR A 710 1.31 0.70 13.74
N ASN A 711 0.16 0.42 14.36
CA ASN A 711 -1.04 1.24 14.34
C ASN A 711 -1.08 2.28 15.47
N HIS A 712 -0.07 2.35 16.33
CA HIS A 712 0.02 3.33 17.40
C HIS A 712 0.39 4.72 16.87
N THR A 713 -0.02 5.74 17.62
CA THR A 713 0.38 7.14 17.40
C THR A 713 1.17 7.62 18.62
N TYR A 714 2.30 8.26 18.36
CA TYR A 714 3.20 8.81 19.36
C TYR A 714 3.15 10.33 19.31
N GLU A 715 3.38 10.97 20.45
CA GLU A 715 3.42 12.43 20.56
C GLU A 715 4.88 12.90 20.68
N LEU A 716 5.28 13.82 19.80
CA LEU A 716 6.51 14.58 19.95
C LEU A 716 6.22 15.90 20.67
N ALA A 717 6.98 16.17 21.72
CA ALA A 717 6.94 17.43 22.47
C ALA A 717 8.33 18.06 22.52
N VAL A 718 8.38 19.39 22.48
CA VAL A 718 9.62 20.17 22.58
C VAL A 718 9.62 20.90 23.91
N GLU A 719 10.75 20.91 24.61
CA GLU A 719 10.94 21.66 25.85
C GLU A 719 10.56 23.14 25.65
N LYS A 720 9.82 23.69 26.63
CA LYS A 720 9.34 25.09 26.64
C LYS A 720 8.42 25.48 25.47
N SER A 721 7.95 24.49 24.70
CA SER A 721 6.90 24.66 23.69
C SER A 721 5.58 24.09 24.20
N THR A 722 4.48 24.75 23.88
CA THR A 722 3.12 24.19 24.06
C THR A 722 2.65 23.38 22.85
N SER A 723 3.36 23.47 21.72
CA SER A 723 3.07 22.66 20.53
C SER A 723 3.54 21.22 20.73
N THR A 724 2.65 20.26 20.45
CA THR A 724 3.00 18.85 20.24
C THR A 724 2.69 18.43 18.81
N ARG A 725 3.34 17.36 18.34
CA ARG A 725 3.10 16.79 17.00
C ARG A 725 2.90 15.28 17.10
N ASN A 726 1.75 14.81 16.62
CA ASN A 726 1.50 13.39 16.49
C ASN A 726 2.28 12.79 15.32
N ILE A 727 2.84 11.60 15.54
CA ILE A 727 3.59 10.83 14.56
C ILE A 727 3.21 9.34 14.64
N ASN A 728 3.35 8.64 13.53
CA ASN A 728 3.18 7.20 13.38
C ASN A 728 4.16 6.65 12.31
N PHE A 729 4.01 5.36 11.95
CA PHE A 729 4.85 4.69 10.95
C PHE A 729 4.89 5.37 9.57
N LEU A 730 3.86 6.14 9.18
CA LEU A 730 3.76 6.83 7.88
C LEU A 730 4.14 8.32 7.97
N THR A 731 4.71 8.77 9.09
CA THR A 731 5.12 10.19 9.23
C THR A 731 6.24 10.52 8.26
N ASP A 732 6.11 11.61 7.53
CA ASP A 732 7.16 12.14 6.66
C ASP A 732 8.42 12.53 7.46
N THR A 733 9.59 12.38 6.83
CA THR A 733 10.88 12.78 7.38
C THR A 733 11.67 13.69 6.41
N PRO A 734 12.40 14.72 6.92
CA PRO A 734 12.59 15.02 8.33
C PRO A 734 11.32 15.60 8.97
N ILE A 735 11.05 15.20 10.21
CA ILE A 735 9.92 15.73 10.97
C ILE A 735 10.27 17.18 11.33
N ARG A 736 9.46 18.13 10.87
CA ARG A 736 9.55 19.53 11.28
C ARG A 736 8.59 19.82 12.42
N VAL A 737 9.08 20.27 13.56
CA VAL A 737 8.25 20.65 14.71
C VAL A 737 8.33 22.16 14.88
N ASP A 738 7.23 22.85 14.60
CA ASP A 738 7.08 24.28 14.83
C ASP A 738 6.81 24.53 16.32
N ALA A 739 7.85 24.85 17.07
CA ALA A 739 7.80 25.11 18.50
C ALA A 739 7.24 26.53 18.74
N LYS A 740 6.09 26.60 19.42
CA LYS A 740 5.58 27.86 19.98
C LYS A 740 6.34 28.14 21.27
N ILE A 741 7.54 28.67 21.14
CA ILE A 741 8.31 29.17 22.28
C ILE A 741 7.73 30.53 22.66
N SER A 742 7.20 30.65 23.88
CA SER A 742 6.80 31.95 24.42
C SER A 742 8.05 32.84 24.51
N PRO A 743 8.08 34.04 23.89
CA PRO A 743 9.24 34.94 23.97
C PRO A 743 9.40 35.59 25.35
N PHE A 744 8.52 35.30 26.31
CA PHE A 744 8.45 35.97 27.59
C PHE A 744 9.00 35.10 28.72
N SER A 745 9.98 35.63 29.45
CA SER A 745 10.34 35.14 30.78
C SER A 745 9.22 35.50 31.75
N PHE A 746 8.50 34.49 32.23
CA PHE A 746 7.50 34.69 33.27
C PHE A 746 8.19 34.89 34.60
N PHE A 747 7.84 35.97 35.28
CA PHE A 747 8.28 36.26 36.63
C PHE A 747 7.28 35.69 37.64
N HIS A 748 7.80 34.96 38.63
CA HIS A 748 7.08 34.65 39.85
C HIS A 748 7.40 35.71 40.89
N ASP A 749 6.39 36.21 41.58
CA ASP A 749 6.49 37.31 42.53
C ASP A 749 7.08 36.89 43.90
N THR A 750 8.21 36.19 43.87
CA THR A 750 8.90 35.65 45.05
C THR A 750 10.18 36.40 45.39
N THR A 751 10.71 37.19 44.46
CA THR A 751 11.90 38.04 44.62
C THR A 751 11.66 39.42 44.01
N THR A 752 12.44 40.42 44.46
CA THR A 752 12.39 41.76 43.85
C THR A 752 12.93 41.69 42.41
N ILE A 753 12.16 42.26 41.48
CA ILE A 753 12.47 42.28 40.07
C ILE A 753 13.01 43.65 39.70
N THR A 754 14.19 43.68 39.09
CA THR A 754 14.77 44.91 38.53
C THR A 754 14.79 44.82 37.01
N LYS A 755 14.23 45.82 36.34
CA LYS A 755 14.26 45.98 34.88
C LYS A 755 14.93 47.30 34.53
N GLU A 756 15.99 47.23 33.73
CA GLU A 756 16.66 48.40 33.17
C GLU A 756 16.37 48.52 31.68
N ILE A 757 16.11 49.73 31.20
CA ILE A 757 15.77 50.06 29.82
C ILE A 757 16.69 51.19 29.36
N GLU A 758 17.44 50.95 28.30
CA GLU A 758 18.35 51.95 27.72
C GLU A 758 17.55 53.00 26.92
N VAL A 759 17.81 54.27 27.21
CA VAL A 759 17.26 55.44 26.53
C VAL A 759 18.39 56.44 26.24
N SER A 760 18.13 57.44 25.40
CA SER A 760 19.15 58.43 25.02
C SER A 760 19.74 59.20 26.21
N GLN A 761 19.00 59.29 27.31
CA GLN A 761 19.39 60.00 28.54
C GLN A 761 20.07 59.10 29.58
N GLY A 762 20.18 57.78 29.36
CA GLY A 762 20.72 56.83 30.34
C GLY A 762 19.90 55.54 30.45
N ARG A 763 19.81 54.95 31.65
CA ARG A 763 18.97 53.77 31.89
C ARG A 763 17.79 54.10 32.78
N ILE A 764 16.57 53.90 32.28
CA ILE A 764 15.36 53.88 33.10
C ILE A 764 15.37 52.59 33.92
N LYS A 765 15.20 52.70 35.23
CA LYS A 765 15.19 51.55 36.15
C LYS A 765 13.80 51.39 36.76
N ILE A 766 13.28 50.17 36.76
CA ILE A 766 12.01 49.77 37.38
C ILE A 766 12.32 48.68 38.41
N GLU A 767 11.92 48.88 39.66
CA GLU A 767 12.09 47.92 40.75
C GLU A 767 10.72 47.52 41.29
N ILE A 768 10.36 46.25 41.14
CA ILE A 768 9.10 45.68 41.60
C ILE A 768 9.40 44.74 42.79
N PRO A 769 9.07 45.12 44.04
CA PRO A 769 9.32 44.28 45.21
C PRO A 769 8.56 42.94 45.14
N ALA A 770 9.09 41.90 45.80
CA ALA A 770 8.36 40.65 45.95
C ALA A 770 7.00 40.86 46.68
N GLY A 771 5.94 40.21 46.22
CA GLY A 771 4.58 40.34 46.75
C GLY A 771 3.79 41.52 46.19
N THR A 772 4.22 42.13 45.08
CA THR A 772 3.54 43.23 44.38
C THR A 772 2.36 42.76 43.50
N VAL A 773 2.46 41.56 42.89
CA VAL A 773 1.54 41.02 41.87
C VAL A 773 1.17 39.56 42.20
N GLU A 774 -0.12 39.25 42.36
CA GLU A 774 -0.59 37.93 42.84
C GLU A 774 -0.39 36.76 41.88
N LYS A 775 -0.18 37.02 40.59
CA LYS A 775 -0.10 36.02 39.53
C LYS A 775 1.26 36.08 38.86
N ASP A 776 1.67 34.99 38.23
CA ASP A 776 2.81 35.02 37.32
C ASP A 776 2.57 35.99 36.17
N TYR A 777 3.58 36.79 35.85
CA TYR A 777 3.46 37.89 34.90
C TYR A 777 4.72 38.09 34.06
N TYR A 778 4.58 38.83 32.96
CA TYR A 778 5.71 39.36 32.20
C TYR A 778 5.55 40.88 32.00
N ILE A 779 6.68 41.57 31.85
CA ILE A 779 6.75 43.03 31.77
C ILE A 779 6.95 43.43 30.30
N LEU A 780 6.05 44.25 29.78
CA LEU A 780 6.19 44.94 28.51
C LEU A 780 6.51 46.41 28.74
N THR A 781 7.49 46.93 28.02
CA THR A 781 7.95 48.31 28.13
C THR A 781 8.09 48.94 26.74
N SER A 782 7.66 50.19 26.57
CA SER A 782 7.81 50.94 25.31
C SER A 782 8.27 52.37 25.57
N THR A 783 9.34 52.82 24.91
CA THR A 783 9.84 54.20 24.99
C THR A 783 9.21 55.14 23.96
N SER A 784 8.42 54.57 23.03
CA SER A 784 7.67 55.29 22.00
C SER A 784 6.23 54.77 21.89
N PRO A 785 5.46 54.73 23.00
CA PRO A 785 4.10 54.19 23.00
C PRO A 785 3.19 54.96 22.05
N GLN A 786 2.46 54.22 21.20
CA GLN A 786 1.47 54.78 20.27
C GLN A 786 0.09 54.66 20.92
N ASN A 787 -0.34 55.69 21.65
CA ASN A 787 -1.60 55.69 22.40
C ASN A 787 -2.35 57.02 22.18
N THR A 788 -3.61 56.94 21.73
CA THR A 788 -4.49 58.10 21.51
C THR A 788 -4.72 58.92 22.78
N GLU A 789 -4.59 58.31 23.97
CA GLU A 789 -4.66 59.02 25.25
C GLU A 789 -3.46 59.94 25.46
N ILE A 790 -2.26 59.54 24.99
CA ILE A 790 -1.05 60.39 25.00
C ILE A 790 -1.25 61.59 24.07
N GLU A 791 -1.77 61.36 22.87
CA GLU A 791 -2.07 62.44 21.92
C GLU A 791 -3.05 63.45 22.52
N THR A 792 -4.10 62.96 23.18
CA THR A 792 -5.11 63.79 23.85
C THR A 792 -4.53 64.55 25.04
N ALA A 793 -3.72 63.90 25.88
CA ALA A 793 -3.05 64.54 27.02
C ALA A 793 -2.05 65.60 26.56
N ASN A 794 -1.27 65.30 25.51
CA ASN A 794 -0.31 66.24 24.93
C ASN A 794 -0.98 67.51 24.37
N GLN A 795 -2.17 67.37 23.75
CA GLN A 795 -2.95 68.51 23.27
C GLN A 795 -3.46 69.41 24.41
N LYS A 796 -3.89 68.82 25.54
CA LYS A 796 -4.33 69.58 26.72
C LYS A 796 -3.18 70.33 27.39
N ASP A 797 -2.02 69.69 27.52
CA ASP A 797 -0.85 70.26 28.19
C ASP A 797 -0.13 71.31 27.37
N ASN A 798 -0.20 71.27 26.03
CA ASN A 798 0.35 72.32 25.15
C ASN A 798 -0.26 73.73 25.38
N LEU A 799 -1.19 73.87 26.32
CA LEU A 799 -1.80 75.13 26.74
C LEU A 799 -1.18 75.71 28.02
N ASP A 800 -0.38 74.96 28.78
CA ASP A 800 0.34 75.47 29.95
C ASP A 800 1.75 75.93 29.58
N LYS A 801 1.97 77.25 29.54
CA LYS A 801 3.27 77.84 29.19
C LYS A 801 4.35 77.66 30.26
N ASN A 802 4.01 77.10 31.43
CA ASN A 802 4.91 77.00 32.58
C ASN A 802 5.42 75.56 32.83
N LEU A 803 5.17 74.64 31.90
CA LEU A 803 5.58 73.24 32.01
C LEU A 803 6.00 72.71 30.64
N ASP A 804 7.17 72.08 30.57
CA ASP A 804 7.68 71.48 29.32
C ASP A 804 8.07 70.01 29.54
N ARG A 805 7.85 69.20 28.50
CA ARG A 805 8.08 67.75 28.51
C ARG A 805 9.50 67.45 28.05
N LEU A 806 10.24 66.65 28.82
CA LEU A 806 11.61 66.31 28.47
C LEU A 806 11.64 65.15 27.44
N PRO A 807 12.07 65.39 26.18
CA PRO A 807 12.05 64.35 25.15
C PRO A 807 12.97 63.18 25.47
N GLY A 808 12.57 61.96 25.08
CA GLY A 808 13.37 60.75 25.30
C GLY A 808 13.30 60.18 26.72
N THR A 809 12.45 60.74 27.59
CA THR A 809 12.22 60.24 28.96
C THR A 809 10.92 59.47 29.14
N MET A 810 10.14 59.33 28.06
CA MET A 810 8.85 58.65 28.09
C MET A 810 9.03 57.13 28.20
N ILE A 811 8.23 56.50 29.04
CA ILE A 811 8.16 55.04 29.15
C ILE A 811 6.74 54.56 29.48
N GLU A 812 6.19 53.67 28.66
CA GLU A 812 5.01 52.88 28.99
C GLU A 812 5.44 51.58 29.66
N ILE A 813 4.79 51.24 30.78
CA ILE A 813 4.99 49.98 31.50
C ILE A 813 3.65 49.25 31.56
N ASN A 814 3.61 48.02 31.07
CA ASN A 814 2.41 47.17 31.07
C ASN A 814 2.76 45.77 31.60
N LEU A 815 2.07 45.33 32.65
CA LEU A 815 2.18 43.96 33.15
C LEU A 815 1.11 43.08 32.51
N LYS A 816 1.48 41.87 32.08
CA LYS A 816 0.53 40.88 31.54
C LYS A 816 0.66 39.55 32.27
N ASP A 817 -0.46 38.89 32.53
CA ASP A 817 -0.47 37.55 33.11
C ASP A 817 -0.07 36.46 32.09
N THR A 818 0.04 35.20 32.53
CA THR A 818 0.39 34.05 31.67
C THR A 818 -0.57 33.79 30.51
N SER A 819 -1.78 34.37 30.55
CA SER A 819 -2.78 34.30 29.47
C SER A 819 -2.72 35.51 28.54
N GLY A 820 -1.81 36.46 28.77
CA GLY A 820 -1.63 37.66 27.96
C GLY A 820 -2.58 38.82 28.31
N VAL A 821 -3.32 38.73 29.41
CA VAL A 821 -4.25 39.78 29.87
C VAL A 821 -3.49 40.82 30.69
N SER A 822 -3.72 42.11 30.42
CA SER A 822 -3.09 43.20 31.18
C SER A 822 -3.57 43.21 32.64
N ILE A 823 -2.61 43.22 33.55
CA ILE A 823 -2.82 43.38 34.99
C ILE A 823 -2.96 44.88 35.25
N THR A 824 -4.19 45.31 35.47
CA THR A 824 -4.55 46.72 35.70
C THR A 824 -5.07 46.90 37.12
N GLY A 825 -4.79 48.04 37.75
CA GLY A 825 -5.22 48.36 39.12
C GLY A 825 -4.09 48.83 40.03
N THR A 826 -4.42 49.06 41.31
CA THR A 826 -3.45 49.46 42.34
C THR A 826 -2.60 48.26 42.78
N LEU A 827 -1.29 48.44 42.81
CA LEU A 827 -0.29 47.46 43.25
C LEU A 827 -0.39 47.21 44.76
N LYS A 828 -0.10 45.99 45.20
CA LYS A 828 -0.10 45.63 46.64
C LYS A 828 1.05 46.25 47.42
N LYS A 829 2.17 46.46 46.76
CA LYS A 829 3.35 47.18 47.26
C LYS A 829 3.75 48.19 46.19
N GLU A 830 4.32 49.31 46.62
CA GLU A 830 4.81 50.31 45.67
C GLU A 830 6.02 49.77 44.92
N ALA A 831 6.04 49.95 43.60
CA ALA A 831 7.22 49.76 42.78
C ALA A 831 7.98 51.09 42.68
N THR A 832 9.28 51.06 42.40
CA THR A 832 10.07 52.28 42.21
C THR A 832 10.41 52.45 40.73
N ILE A 833 10.23 53.65 40.20
CA ILE A 833 10.70 54.04 38.87
C ILE A 833 11.73 55.15 39.00
N SER A 834 12.84 55.01 38.27
CA SER A 834 13.91 56.01 38.16
C SER A 834 14.12 56.34 36.68
N ILE A 835 13.97 57.61 36.31
CA ILE A 835 14.12 58.10 34.93
C ILE A 835 15.30 59.08 34.88
N PRO A 836 16.30 58.85 34.00
CA PRO A 836 17.46 59.72 33.91
C PRO A 836 17.19 60.98 33.07
N TYR A 837 17.97 62.02 33.33
CA TYR A 837 18.08 63.25 32.53
C TYR A 837 19.56 63.59 32.31
N ALA A 838 19.85 64.44 31.32
CA ALA A 838 21.22 64.89 31.06
C ALA A 838 21.48 66.27 31.70
N ASP A 839 22.53 66.35 32.51
CA ASP A 839 23.23 67.56 32.94
C ASP A 839 24.73 67.19 32.97
N ASN A 840 25.37 67.20 31.81
CA ASN A 840 26.74 66.70 31.67
C ASN A 840 27.80 67.72 32.12
N ASP A 841 27.48 69.00 32.10
CA ASP A 841 28.39 70.07 32.56
C ASP A 841 28.15 70.46 34.04
N ASN A 842 27.16 69.83 34.70
CA ASN A 842 26.77 70.02 36.10
C ASN A 842 26.45 71.48 36.41
N ASN A 843 25.81 72.17 35.47
CA ASN A 843 25.43 73.57 35.63
C ASN A 843 24.04 73.74 36.29
N GLY A 844 23.34 72.65 36.59
CA GLY A 844 21.99 72.63 37.18
C GLY A 844 20.87 72.84 36.17
N ILE A 845 21.19 72.85 34.88
CA ILE A 845 20.27 72.99 33.75
C ILE A 845 20.26 71.70 32.96
N VAL A 846 19.06 71.26 32.59
CA VAL A 846 18.92 70.07 31.77
C VAL A 846 19.45 70.34 30.35
N ASP A 847 20.41 69.54 29.90
CA ASP A 847 21.05 69.65 28.60
C ASP A 847 20.03 69.59 27.45
N ASN A 848 20.30 70.34 26.38
CA ASN A 848 19.49 70.39 25.16
C ASN A 848 18.03 70.86 25.37
N THR A 849 17.74 71.59 26.45
CA THR A 849 16.43 72.22 26.67
C THR A 849 16.42 73.69 26.20
N SER A 850 15.34 74.11 25.54
CA SER A 850 15.13 75.50 25.12
C SER A 850 13.62 75.81 25.12
N PRO A 851 13.13 76.61 26.09
CA PRO A 851 13.88 77.39 27.09
C PRO A 851 14.56 76.51 28.14
N ALA A 852 15.58 77.05 28.83
CA ALA A 852 16.33 76.30 29.84
C ALA A 852 15.44 75.86 31.00
N ILE A 853 15.57 74.59 31.42
CA ILE A 853 14.84 73.96 32.54
C ILE A 853 15.83 73.66 33.68
N ASN A 854 15.58 74.12 34.92
CA ASN A 854 16.38 73.71 36.07
C ASN A 854 16.06 72.25 36.43
N GLU A 855 17.09 71.44 36.69
CA GLU A 855 16.94 70.05 37.13
C GLU A 855 16.04 69.91 38.38
N LYS A 856 16.07 70.90 39.30
CA LYS A 856 15.29 70.90 40.54
C LYS A 856 13.79 71.07 40.32
N THR A 857 13.38 71.52 39.13
CA THR A 857 11.96 71.66 38.77
C THR A 857 11.38 70.35 38.22
N LEU A 858 12.22 69.36 37.92
CA LEU A 858 11.78 68.11 37.31
C LEU A 858 10.87 67.31 38.24
N SER A 859 9.85 66.70 37.65
CA SER A 859 9.00 65.71 38.32
C SER A 859 8.55 64.66 37.33
N ILE A 860 8.26 63.46 37.81
CA ILE A 860 7.63 62.41 37.01
C ILE A 860 6.13 62.67 36.93
N TYR A 861 5.60 62.60 35.73
CA TYR A 861 4.18 62.64 35.43
C TYR A 861 3.74 61.28 34.92
N HIS A 862 2.53 60.85 35.29
CA HIS A 862 1.91 59.65 34.72
C HIS A 862 0.68 60.03 33.91
N LEU A 863 0.38 59.23 32.88
CA LEU A 863 -0.84 59.38 32.11
C LEU A 863 -2.03 58.77 32.87
N GLU A 864 -3.07 59.55 33.05
CA GLU A 864 -4.33 59.09 33.63
C GLU A 864 -5.51 59.90 33.08
N ASN A 865 -6.58 59.22 32.66
CA ASN A 865 -7.81 59.85 32.16
C ASN A 865 -7.56 60.91 31.06
N ASN A 866 -6.67 60.62 30.10
CA ASN A 866 -6.28 61.54 29.03
C ASN A 866 -5.65 62.85 29.55
N THR A 867 -4.94 62.83 30.68
CA THR A 867 -4.22 63.97 31.25
C THR A 867 -2.90 63.51 31.87
N TRP A 868 -1.87 64.35 31.81
CA TRP A 868 -0.63 64.12 32.55
C TRP A 868 -0.80 64.59 33.99
N GLN A 869 -0.61 63.70 34.95
CA GLN A 869 -0.77 63.96 36.37
C GLN A 869 0.60 63.99 37.04
N LYS A 870 0.92 65.10 37.71
CA LYS A 870 2.18 65.25 38.46
C LYS A 870 2.21 64.30 39.64
N ILE A 871 3.27 63.50 39.78
CA ILE A 871 3.49 62.72 41.00
C ILE A 871 4.30 63.58 41.97
N SER A 872 3.63 64.20 42.95
CA SER A 872 4.25 65.16 43.88
C SER A 872 5.36 64.57 44.75
N ALA A 873 5.42 63.24 44.91
CA ALA A 873 6.48 62.54 45.63
C ALA A 873 7.77 62.32 44.81
N SER A 874 7.83 62.83 43.58
CA SER A 874 9.03 62.77 42.75
C SER A 874 10.22 63.39 43.46
N TYR A 875 11.33 62.68 43.49
CA TYR A 875 12.59 63.11 44.09
C TYR A 875 13.66 63.23 43.00
N VAL A 876 14.27 64.41 42.86
CA VAL A 876 15.41 64.63 41.97
C VAL A 876 16.70 64.27 42.71
N ASP A 877 17.43 63.30 42.19
CA ASP A 877 18.77 62.92 42.63
C ASP A 877 19.80 63.56 41.69
N ILE A 878 20.34 64.71 42.10
CA ILE A 878 21.30 65.51 41.33
C ILE A 878 22.69 64.88 41.24
N GLU A 879 23.04 63.96 42.15
CA GLU A 879 24.34 63.27 42.07
C GLU A 879 24.33 62.15 41.02
N GLN A 880 23.14 61.64 40.71
CA GLN A 880 22.93 60.53 39.77
C GLN A 880 22.22 60.97 38.49
N ASN A 881 21.84 62.25 38.37
CA ASN A 881 21.03 62.80 37.28
C ASN A 881 19.78 61.95 36.96
N ILE A 882 19.06 61.53 38.01
CA ILE A 882 17.79 60.78 37.90
C ILE A 882 16.68 61.46 38.68
N VAL A 883 15.44 61.28 38.23
CA VAL A 883 14.26 61.52 39.06
C VAL A 883 13.67 60.17 39.44
N ARG A 884 13.43 59.95 40.72
CA ARG A 884 12.86 58.70 41.24
C ARG A 884 11.54 58.92 41.96
N VAL A 885 10.64 57.94 41.87
CA VAL A 885 9.38 57.96 42.62
C VAL A 885 8.86 56.55 42.88
N ASN A 886 8.15 56.39 43.99
CA ASN A 886 7.36 55.20 44.25
C ASN A 886 6.00 55.30 43.55
N ILE A 887 5.62 54.26 42.83
CA ILE A 887 4.39 54.14 42.07
C ILE A 887 3.55 52.98 42.60
N ASN A 888 2.25 53.19 42.70
CA ASN A 888 1.30 52.17 43.10
C ASN A 888 0.50 51.63 41.91
N ARG A 889 0.91 51.94 40.68
CA ARG A 889 0.30 51.47 39.43
C ARG A 889 1.27 51.66 38.29
N PHE A 890 1.14 50.84 37.25
CA PHE A 890 1.86 51.04 36.00
C PHE A 890 1.03 51.88 35.03
N SER A 891 1.71 52.73 34.26
CA SER A 891 1.12 53.65 33.27
C SER A 891 2.21 54.05 32.25
N VAL A 892 1.93 55.09 31.46
CA VAL A 892 2.94 55.87 30.74
C VAL A 892 3.49 56.94 31.67
N PHE A 893 4.81 57.03 31.78
CA PHE A 893 5.53 58.01 32.61
C PHE A 893 6.42 58.90 31.74
N ILE A 894 6.63 60.15 32.15
CA ILE A 894 7.54 61.09 31.49
C ILE A 894 8.08 62.12 32.49
N LEU A 895 9.25 62.68 32.24
CA LEU A 895 9.74 63.85 32.99
C LEU A 895 9.22 65.15 32.39
N MET A 896 8.77 66.05 33.27
CA MET A 896 8.46 67.42 32.91
C MET A 896 9.05 68.39 33.93
N GLY A 897 9.46 69.57 33.49
CA GLY A 897 10.02 70.63 34.31
C GLY A 897 9.48 71.99 33.92
N SER A 898 9.71 73.00 34.75
CA SER A 898 9.27 74.37 34.48
C SER A 898 10.36 75.11 33.72
N PRO A 899 10.10 75.56 32.48
CA PRO A 899 11.08 76.31 31.71
C PRO A 899 11.17 77.76 32.20
N SER A 900 12.36 78.34 32.12
CA SER A 900 12.56 79.79 32.25
C SER A 900 11.83 80.57 31.14
N ALA A 901 11.52 81.85 31.37
CA ALA A 901 10.82 82.66 30.37
C ALA A 901 11.69 82.88 29.11
N GLN A 902 11.08 82.89 27.92
CA GLN A 902 11.81 83.09 26.65
C GLN A 902 12.31 84.53 26.44
N ASN A 903 11.68 85.51 27.07
CA ASN A 903 12.04 86.92 26.99
C ASN A 903 11.50 87.66 28.22
N LEU A 904 11.99 88.89 28.43
CA LEU A 904 11.65 89.71 29.59
C LEU A 904 10.36 90.55 29.45
N ASN A 905 9.56 90.36 28.39
CA ASN A 905 8.41 91.24 28.12
C ASN A 905 7.38 91.23 29.25
N ASP A 906 7.15 90.04 29.80
CA ASP A 906 6.19 89.80 30.87
C ASP A 906 6.82 89.83 32.26
N ALA A 907 8.11 90.16 32.38
CA ALA A 907 8.81 90.17 33.66
C ALA A 907 8.28 91.27 34.60
N PHE A 908 8.01 90.91 35.85
CA PHE A 908 7.44 91.81 36.85
C PHE A 908 7.97 91.54 38.26
N ALA A 909 7.85 92.55 39.13
CA ALA A 909 8.17 92.45 40.56
C ALA A 909 6.89 92.45 41.40
N TYR A 910 6.84 91.67 42.47
CA TYR A 910 5.73 91.66 43.42
C TYR A 910 6.20 91.32 44.85
N PRO A 911 5.52 91.78 45.91
CA PRO A 911 4.43 92.75 45.88
C PRO A 911 4.93 94.18 45.64
N VAL A 912 4.20 94.99 44.86
CA VAL A 912 4.45 96.43 44.70
C VAL A 912 3.13 97.18 44.93
N PRO A 913 2.98 97.99 46.01
CA PRO A 913 3.98 98.33 47.02
C PRO A 913 4.30 97.17 47.98
N CYS A 914 5.54 97.12 48.47
CA CYS A 914 6.00 96.27 49.57
C CYS A 914 5.78 97.04 50.88
N GLY A 915 4.65 96.77 51.54
CA GLY A 915 4.16 97.47 52.74
C GLY A 915 4.65 96.88 54.07
N GLN A 916 4.05 97.33 55.17
CA GLN A 916 4.42 96.93 56.55
C GLN A 916 4.39 95.39 56.70
N GLY A 917 5.54 94.80 57.07
CA GLY A 917 5.72 93.34 57.21
C GLY A 917 6.25 92.60 55.97
N CYS A 918 6.40 93.29 54.84
CA CYS A 918 7.05 92.75 53.65
C CYS A 918 8.56 92.59 53.89
N SER A 919 9.10 91.38 53.71
CA SER A 919 10.52 91.07 53.89
C SER A 919 11.30 90.87 52.60
N ARG A 920 10.61 90.78 51.45
CA ARG A 920 11.22 90.54 50.13
C ARG A 920 10.34 90.99 48.97
N ILE A 921 10.98 91.29 47.84
CA ILE A 921 10.36 91.41 46.52
C ILE A 921 10.74 90.18 45.70
N ILE A 922 9.78 89.60 44.99
CA ILE A 922 10.01 88.50 44.05
C ILE A 922 9.87 89.04 42.63
N PHE A 923 10.89 88.85 41.82
CA PHE A 923 10.85 89.03 40.38
C PHE A 923 10.38 87.72 39.73
N ARG A 924 9.48 87.81 38.76
CA ARG A 924 8.87 86.67 38.06
C ARG A 924 8.93 86.82 36.55
N ARG A 925 8.79 85.69 35.82
CA ARG A 925 8.92 85.58 34.36
C ARG A 925 10.28 86.05 33.85
N LEU A 926 11.32 85.63 34.56
CA LEU A 926 12.71 85.90 34.22
C LEU A 926 13.21 84.89 33.19
N THR A 927 14.09 85.36 32.30
CA THR A 927 14.91 84.47 31.46
C THR A 927 16.04 83.87 32.29
N SER A 928 16.64 82.79 31.80
CA SER A 928 17.68 82.03 32.53
C SER A 928 18.98 82.79 32.82
N GLU A 929 19.17 83.98 32.24
CA GLU A 929 20.35 84.83 32.48
C GLU A 929 19.96 86.26 32.91
N ALA A 930 18.73 86.44 33.40
CA ALA A 930 18.21 87.76 33.75
C ALA A 930 19.02 88.42 34.87
N LYS A 931 19.66 89.56 34.58
CA LYS A 931 20.30 90.43 35.58
C LYS A 931 19.32 91.49 36.03
N ILE A 932 19.10 91.61 37.33
CA ILE A 932 18.20 92.59 37.94
C ILE A 932 19.06 93.61 38.69
N LYS A 933 19.07 94.84 38.21
CA LYS A 933 19.71 95.97 38.90
C LYS A 933 18.66 96.87 39.50
N ILE A 934 18.81 97.20 40.77
CA ILE A 934 17.86 97.98 41.56
C ILE A 934 18.53 99.30 41.92
N TYR A 935 17.86 100.41 41.66
CA TYR A 935 18.40 101.76 41.83
C TYR A 935 17.49 102.63 42.71
N THR A 936 18.07 103.63 43.36
CA THR A 936 17.33 104.76 43.92
C THR A 936 16.76 105.67 42.80
N ILE A 937 15.85 106.59 43.13
CA ILE A 937 15.35 107.59 42.16
C ILE A 937 16.45 108.54 41.64
N THR A 938 17.57 108.68 42.35
CA THR A 938 18.76 109.45 41.95
C THR A 938 19.74 108.62 41.12
N ALA A 939 19.36 107.40 40.73
CA ALA A 939 20.14 106.45 39.93
C ALA A 939 21.38 105.87 40.63
N GLU A 940 21.40 105.85 41.96
CA GLU A 940 22.43 105.11 42.72
C GLU A 940 22.09 103.62 42.74
N LEU A 941 23.05 102.76 42.43
CA LEU A 941 22.85 101.30 42.46
C LEU A 941 22.70 100.83 43.91
N VAL A 942 21.62 100.11 44.17
CA VAL A 942 21.26 99.56 45.48
C VAL A 942 21.67 98.11 45.57
N ARG A 943 21.32 97.32 44.56
CA ARG A 943 21.57 95.88 44.51
C ARG A 943 21.62 95.41 43.06
N GLU A 944 22.54 94.52 42.75
CA GLU A 944 22.51 93.67 41.56
C GLU A 944 22.20 92.22 41.97
N LEU A 945 21.25 91.59 41.27
CA LEU A 945 20.87 90.19 41.38
C LEU A 945 21.02 89.55 40.00
N VAL A 946 21.34 88.26 39.95
CA VAL A 946 21.47 87.50 38.71
C VAL A 946 20.64 86.25 38.88
N ASN A 947 19.66 86.04 37.99
CA ASN A 947 19.01 84.74 37.86
C ASN A 947 20.04 83.79 37.26
N TYR A 948 20.53 82.84 38.05
CA TYR A 948 21.54 81.85 37.63
C TYR A 948 20.95 80.67 36.85
N GLY A 949 19.69 80.78 36.40
CA GLY A 949 19.12 79.89 35.40
C GLY A 949 18.20 78.81 35.94
N GLY A 950 17.16 78.55 35.14
CA GLY A 950 16.29 77.38 35.22
C GLY A 950 15.01 77.50 36.06
N ASP A 951 14.79 78.61 36.77
CA ASP A 951 13.47 79.01 37.23
C ASP A 951 13.15 80.41 36.68
N ASP A 952 11.87 80.78 36.64
CA ASP A 952 11.42 82.09 36.17
C ASP A 952 11.41 83.15 37.29
N THR A 953 11.99 82.86 38.47
CA THR A 953 11.92 83.69 39.67
C THR A 953 13.28 84.08 40.25
N GLU A 954 13.36 85.27 40.88
CA GLU A 954 14.52 85.72 41.67
C GLU A 954 14.05 86.61 42.82
N GLU A 955 14.69 86.54 43.99
CA GLU A 955 14.23 87.25 45.19
C GLU A 955 15.20 88.36 45.64
N TRP A 956 14.63 89.50 46.02
CA TRP A 956 15.36 90.59 46.67
C TRP A 956 14.93 90.74 48.13
N ASP A 957 15.87 90.60 49.05
CA ASP A 957 15.69 90.65 50.51
C ASP A 957 15.60 92.08 51.10
N LEU A 958 15.41 93.09 50.25
CA LEU A 958 15.33 94.52 50.60
C LEU A 958 16.62 95.09 51.23
N LYS A 959 17.78 94.49 50.95
CA LYS A 959 19.09 95.02 51.37
C LYS A 959 19.88 95.58 50.20
N ASN A 960 20.76 96.54 50.50
CA ASN A 960 21.75 97.04 49.55
C ASN A 960 22.94 96.06 49.42
N GLU A 961 23.93 96.38 48.58
CA GLU A 961 25.15 95.56 48.42
C GLU A 961 25.98 95.43 49.70
N SER A 962 25.92 96.42 50.60
CA SER A 962 26.59 96.38 51.91
C SER A 962 25.82 95.56 52.97
N GLY A 963 24.68 94.97 52.61
CA GLY A 963 23.85 94.16 53.51
C GLY A 963 22.97 94.98 54.48
N GLU A 964 22.86 96.30 54.26
CA GLU A 964 22.02 97.19 55.06
C GLU A 964 20.60 97.26 54.48
N ASN A 965 19.59 97.37 55.34
CA ASN A 965 18.21 97.48 54.88
C ASN A 965 17.98 98.82 54.17
N VAL A 966 17.34 98.78 52.99
CA VAL A 966 17.06 100.00 52.21
C VAL A 966 15.98 100.88 52.85
N ALA A 967 15.99 102.19 52.66
CA ALA A 967 14.99 103.08 53.24
C ALA A 967 13.58 102.92 52.62
N SER A 968 12.55 103.48 53.26
CA SER A 968 11.25 103.65 52.60
C SER A 968 11.40 104.61 51.41
N GLY A 969 10.80 104.29 50.27
CA GLY A 969 10.93 105.09 49.06
C GLY A 969 10.56 104.35 47.78
N ILE A 970 10.72 105.05 46.66
CA ILE A 970 10.57 104.47 45.32
C ILE A 970 11.94 104.01 44.83
N TYR A 971 11.99 102.80 44.32
CA TYR A 971 13.15 102.18 43.68
C TYR A 971 12.80 101.87 42.23
N ILE A 972 13.79 101.96 41.35
CA ILE A 972 13.66 101.61 39.93
C ILE A 972 14.45 100.33 39.70
N TYR A 973 13.82 99.30 39.16
CA TYR A 973 14.53 98.10 38.75
C TYR A 973 14.69 98.06 37.22
N LEU A 974 15.82 97.51 36.79
CA LEU A 974 16.14 97.17 35.41
C LEU A 974 16.46 95.67 35.37
N ILE A 975 15.59 94.90 34.73
CA ILE A 975 15.86 93.51 34.37
C ILE A 975 16.44 93.53 32.96
N SER A 976 17.58 92.89 32.74
CA SER A 976 18.23 92.83 31.43
C SER A 976 18.89 91.49 31.21
N ASP A 977 18.86 91.03 29.96
CA ASP A 977 19.55 89.83 29.48
C ASP A 977 20.01 90.06 28.03
N ASN A 978 20.39 88.99 27.33
CA ASN A 978 20.77 89.05 25.93
C ASN A 978 19.57 89.29 24.97
N THR A 979 18.32 89.15 25.44
CA THR A 979 17.10 89.29 24.64
C THR A 979 16.50 90.70 24.71
N GLY A 980 16.77 91.44 25.78
CA GLY A 980 16.34 92.83 25.93
C GLY A 980 16.43 93.36 27.36
N SER A 981 15.60 94.37 27.67
CA SER A 981 15.50 94.90 29.03
C SER A 981 14.09 95.34 29.39
N LYS A 982 13.72 95.16 30.66
CA LYS A 982 12.46 95.57 31.26
C LYS A 982 12.73 96.47 32.45
N LYS A 983 12.08 97.63 32.49
CA LYS A 983 12.15 98.57 33.61
C LYS A 983 10.83 98.57 34.38
N GLY A 984 10.91 98.74 35.68
CA GLY A 984 9.74 98.96 36.52
C GLY A 984 10.08 99.72 37.79
N LYS A 985 9.06 99.96 38.61
CA LYS A 985 9.18 100.68 39.88
C LYS A 985 8.75 99.76 41.01
N ILE A 986 9.44 99.85 42.14
CA ILE A 986 9.08 99.22 43.40
C ILE A 986 8.85 100.35 44.41
N ALA A 987 7.79 100.26 45.19
CA ALA A 987 7.55 101.17 46.31
C ALA A 987 7.75 100.37 47.61
N ILE A 988 8.65 100.84 48.47
CA ILE A 988 8.91 100.27 49.79
C ILE A 988 8.34 101.21 50.85
N ILE A 989 7.48 100.66 51.72
CA ILE A 989 6.84 101.37 52.83
C ILE A 989 7.14 100.59 54.11
N LYS A 990 8.12 101.05 54.89
CA LYS A 990 8.45 100.50 56.21
C LYS A 990 7.55 101.03 57.32
#